data_AF-A0A543PVM6-F1
#
_entry.id   AF-A0A543PVM6-F1
#
_cell.length_a   1.000
_cell.length_b   1.000
_cell.length_c   1.000
_cell.angle_alpha   90.00
_cell.angle_beta   90.00
_cell.angle_gamma   90.00
#
_symmetry.space_group_name_H-M   'P 1'
#
loop_
_entity.id
_entity.type
_entity.pdbx_description
1 polymer ?
#
loop_
_entity_poly.entity_id
_entity_poly.type
_entity_poly.pdbx_seq_one_letter_code
_entity_poly.pdbx_strand_id
1 'polypeptide(L)'
;MSADTRAAVDAGPAMWVRAVDGLVECGVYAFAAWTVFYELALVTQWSLWWPARVWIVLTLGLVGWRAFSRRTRERQVLPREPLDEVVPQDDGSGVHWSPAVLFLAVAAVLVVLTVLRDTLGVFPLVVAGLVVLLAACVQIHHRVRRSGLHPPSGRVSQAEHVVAASVSVGLAVLASALSGSSGDDVYYVNRATWVAERGTPTLNDTVFSAGVLPTTYGSSLPLASIEAWQGAMAHVLGLAAPTFVFLWTVPLLAAASGWASWRLVRSWAPRRAWLVFLVATSFTLFSAGSVVGRYHIGAIWEGKVPAVTVVIPLAWCYLTALTTRPRREHLLVLAALGVCFVGLTSSAALMAPVLGAAGLLAAWLLRSRACAVGVGCFLLGPVAAGVASVLGPGVGGVNPTALPPSQVFGYLFGLVTSMVALGVVGTVLGPRLVQGPAAALATCAALSGLASLVPGVYDAVNTATGAGPVAWRMVLVIPVAVLVGMLVTARLPSSTVSARWRSLADWGAALAACAVVAVVVAQSTPLWSSDTGTRLAFNEWKLDEAALEDVRAVLPLTTPPGVWLLPPSQMAVLAMTTTERAGVVPRAVYLANLKAPDVAISDRYVLYRLVTGHDVAPVTIRLALDRLSVTLACVAASDSRAGRLLAEAVGSPLEPYGRMRCHVG
;
A
#
# COMPACT_ATOMS: atom_id res chain seq x y z
N MET A 1 19.59 -6.00 43.40
CA MET A 1 19.28 -6.51 42.03
C MET A 1 20.31 -7.57 41.70
N SER A 2 19.92 -8.85 41.73
CA SER A 2 20.85 -10.00 41.62
C SER A 2 21.40 -10.16 40.21
N ALA A 3 22.57 -10.80 40.10
CA ALA A 3 23.28 -11.04 38.84
C ALA A 3 22.45 -11.84 37.82
N ASP A 4 21.48 -12.65 38.27
CA ASP A 4 20.58 -13.42 37.41
C ASP A 4 19.60 -12.55 36.60
N THR A 5 19.24 -11.36 37.10
CA THR A 5 18.39 -10.44 36.32
C THR A 5 19.17 -9.72 35.21
N ARG A 6 20.51 -9.67 35.31
CA ARG A 6 21.37 -9.07 34.26
C ARG A 6 21.67 -10.07 33.14
N ALA A 7 21.76 -11.37 33.43
CA ALA A 7 21.98 -12.41 32.42
C ALA A 7 20.83 -12.53 31.41
N ALA A 8 19.60 -12.16 31.79
CA ALA A 8 18.44 -12.14 30.89
C ALA A 8 18.44 -10.97 29.88
N VAL A 9 19.29 -9.95 30.08
CA VAL A 9 19.31 -8.72 29.26
C VAL A 9 20.27 -8.85 28.05
N ASP A 10 21.11 -9.89 28.01
CA ASP A 10 22.21 -10.01 27.03
C ASP A 10 22.04 -11.06 25.93
N ALA A 11 20.88 -11.71 25.83
CA ALA A 11 20.59 -12.56 24.69
C ALA A 11 20.27 -11.69 23.45
N GLY A 12 20.95 -11.94 22.33
CA GLY A 12 20.53 -11.39 21.03
C GLY A 12 19.06 -11.68 20.71
N PRO A 13 18.47 -11.09 19.66
CA PRO A 13 17.04 -11.21 19.39
C PRO A 13 16.60 -12.68 19.42
N ALA A 14 15.52 -12.92 20.18
CA ALA A 14 14.99 -14.27 20.42
C ALA A 14 14.86 -15.03 19.09
N MET A 15 15.16 -16.32 19.11
CA MET A 15 15.24 -17.18 17.91
C MET A 15 14.02 -17.02 16.99
N TRP A 16 12.83 -16.91 17.58
CA TRP A 16 11.57 -16.73 16.84
C TRP A 16 11.52 -15.40 16.08
N VAL A 17 12.06 -14.29 16.61
CA VAL A 17 12.08 -12.98 15.92
C VAL A 17 12.89 -13.06 14.64
N ARG A 18 14.07 -13.70 14.73
CA ARG A 18 14.90 -13.97 13.57
C ARG A 18 14.19 -14.89 12.59
N ALA A 19 13.42 -15.87 13.06
CA ALA A 19 12.63 -16.75 12.21
C ALA A 19 11.56 -15.96 11.44
N VAL A 20 10.79 -15.09 12.10
CA VAL A 20 9.77 -14.24 11.44
C VAL A 20 10.41 -13.28 10.43
N ASP A 21 11.53 -12.65 10.78
CA ASP A 21 12.29 -11.82 9.83
C ASP A 21 12.74 -12.63 8.60
N GLY A 22 13.19 -13.87 8.83
CA GLY A 22 13.58 -14.80 7.78
C GLY A 22 12.40 -15.26 6.91
N LEU A 23 11.21 -15.44 7.49
CA LEU A 23 9.99 -15.78 6.76
C LEU A 23 9.57 -14.64 5.83
N VAL A 24 9.62 -13.39 6.31
CA VAL A 24 9.34 -12.22 5.47
C VAL A 24 10.33 -12.12 4.32
N GLU A 25 11.63 -12.36 4.57
CA GLU A 25 12.64 -12.41 3.51
C GLU A 25 12.39 -13.53 2.50
N CYS A 26 12.01 -14.74 2.96
CA CYS A 26 11.64 -15.83 2.05
C CYS A 26 10.41 -15.46 1.21
N GLY A 27 9.43 -14.78 1.81
CA GLY A 27 8.25 -14.27 1.10
C GLY A 27 8.63 -13.28 -0.01
N VAL A 28 9.57 -12.36 0.26
CA VAL A 28 10.10 -11.43 -0.75
C VAL A 28 10.78 -12.19 -1.89
N TYR A 29 11.67 -13.15 -1.61
CA TYR A 29 12.33 -13.92 -2.67
C TYR A 29 11.34 -14.77 -3.48
N ALA A 30 10.40 -15.43 -2.79
CA ALA A 30 9.36 -16.23 -3.41
C ALA A 30 8.50 -15.38 -4.34
N PHE A 31 8.00 -14.23 -3.86
CA PHE A 31 7.17 -13.35 -4.68
C PHE A 31 7.96 -12.73 -5.84
N ALA A 32 9.22 -12.33 -5.63
CA ALA A 32 10.09 -11.86 -6.73
C ALA A 32 10.27 -12.93 -7.82
N ALA A 33 10.49 -14.19 -7.43
CA ALA A 33 10.57 -15.31 -8.38
C ALA A 33 9.24 -15.53 -9.12
N TRP A 34 8.10 -15.37 -8.43
CA TRP A 34 6.78 -15.41 -9.06
C TRP A 34 6.63 -14.30 -10.10
N THR A 35 7.04 -13.07 -9.79
CA THR A 35 6.94 -11.93 -10.71
C THR A 35 7.74 -12.17 -11.99
N VAL A 36 9.00 -12.60 -11.88
CA VAL A 36 9.83 -12.92 -13.06
C VAL A 36 9.18 -14.04 -13.88
N PHE A 37 8.66 -15.06 -13.20
CA PHE A 37 7.97 -16.15 -13.87
C PHE A 37 6.70 -15.67 -14.60
N TYR A 38 5.89 -14.83 -13.95
CA TYR A 38 4.70 -14.24 -14.54
C TYR A 38 5.04 -13.38 -15.75
N GLU A 39 6.09 -12.56 -15.69
CA GLU A 39 6.52 -11.73 -16.82
C GLU A 39 6.97 -12.61 -18.01
N LEU A 40 7.66 -13.72 -17.76
CA LEU A 40 7.98 -14.70 -18.79
C LEU A 40 6.70 -15.33 -19.38
N ALA A 41 5.76 -15.73 -18.52
CA ALA A 41 4.48 -16.27 -18.94
C ALA A 41 3.62 -15.25 -19.71
N LEU A 42 3.74 -13.96 -19.41
CA LEU A 42 3.06 -12.89 -20.11
C LEU A 42 3.61 -12.73 -21.53
N VAL A 43 4.93 -12.86 -21.72
CA VAL A 43 5.55 -12.81 -23.05
C VAL A 43 5.24 -14.08 -23.86
N THR A 44 5.31 -15.24 -23.22
CA THR A 44 5.14 -16.55 -23.87
C THR A 44 3.70 -17.03 -23.94
N GLN A 45 2.77 -16.34 -23.27
CA GLN A 45 1.38 -16.73 -23.06
C GLN A 45 1.23 -18.15 -22.48
N TRP A 46 2.18 -18.57 -21.64
CA TRP A 46 2.15 -19.87 -20.98
C TRP A 46 1.13 -19.93 -19.84
N SER A 47 0.64 -21.16 -19.59
CA SER A 47 -0.21 -21.43 -18.42
C SER A 47 0.57 -21.22 -17.13
N LEU A 48 -0.08 -20.56 -16.16
CA LEU A 48 0.41 -20.27 -14.82
C LEU A 48 0.13 -21.40 -13.82
N TRP A 49 -0.75 -22.36 -14.15
CA TRP A 49 -1.21 -23.37 -13.19
C TRP A 49 -0.14 -24.39 -12.79
N TRP A 50 0.59 -24.95 -13.75
CA TRP A 50 1.69 -25.87 -13.45
C TRP A 50 2.86 -25.18 -12.74
N PRO A 51 3.35 -24.02 -13.24
CA PRO A 51 4.37 -23.24 -12.56
C PRO A 51 3.99 -22.83 -11.13
N ALA A 52 2.73 -22.53 -10.87
CA ALA A 52 2.24 -22.26 -9.52
C ALA A 52 2.52 -23.42 -8.55
N ARG A 53 2.33 -24.67 -8.97
CA ARG A 53 2.65 -25.85 -8.15
C ARG A 53 4.15 -25.96 -7.89
N VAL A 54 4.97 -25.76 -8.92
CA VAL A 54 6.44 -25.77 -8.80
C VAL A 54 6.90 -24.66 -7.86
N TRP A 55 6.33 -23.47 -8.01
CA TRP A 55 6.61 -22.31 -7.17
C TRP A 55 6.29 -22.58 -5.68
N ILE A 56 5.17 -23.23 -5.38
CA ILE A 56 4.82 -23.63 -4.00
C ILE A 56 5.92 -24.54 -3.42
N VAL A 57 6.31 -25.59 -4.16
CA VAL A 57 7.33 -26.54 -3.70
C VAL A 57 8.67 -25.85 -3.46
N LEU A 58 9.10 -24.99 -4.39
CA LEU A 58 10.35 -24.22 -4.26
C LEU A 58 10.30 -23.26 -3.07
N THR A 59 9.16 -22.60 -2.84
CA THR A 59 8.97 -21.69 -1.71
C THR A 59 9.03 -22.43 -0.38
N LEU A 60 8.34 -23.57 -0.26
CA LEU A 60 8.40 -24.41 0.94
C LEU A 60 9.82 -24.97 1.16
N GLY A 61 10.51 -25.37 0.08
CA GLY A 61 11.91 -25.80 0.12
C GLY A 61 12.84 -24.69 0.61
N LEU A 62 12.66 -23.45 0.14
CA LEU A 62 13.44 -22.28 0.57
C LEU A 62 13.23 -22.00 2.06
N VAL A 63 11.98 -22.01 2.53
CA VAL A 63 11.64 -21.81 3.95
C VAL A 63 12.24 -22.92 4.81
N GLY A 64 12.10 -24.18 4.39
CA GLY A 64 12.66 -25.35 5.07
C GLY A 64 14.19 -25.32 5.14
N TRP A 65 14.86 -25.02 4.02
CA TRP A 65 16.31 -24.89 3.94
C TRP A 65 16.83 -23.76 4.84
N ARG A 66 16.16 -22.61 4.87
CA ARG A 66 16.54 -21.50 5.74
C ARG A 66 16.34 -21.82 7.23
N ALA A 67 15.28 -22.54 7.57
CA ALA A 67 15.07 -23.03 8.94
C ALA A 67 16.16 -24.05 9.35
N PHE A 68 16.55 -24.95 8.45
CA PHE A 68 17.55 -25.97 8.70
C PHE A 68 18.99 -25.41 8.80
N SER A 69 19.41 -24.59 7.83
CA SER A 69 20.75 -23.98 7.78
C SER A 69 21.06 -23.08 8.98
N ARG A 70 20.02 -22.52 9.61
CA ARG A 70 20.18 -21.74 10.84
C ARG A 70 20.46 -22.62 12.06
N ARG A 71 19.77 -23.75 12.18
CA ARG A 71 20.01 -24.72 13.27
C ARG A 71 21.44 -25.25 13.27
N THR A 72 22.04 -25.43 12.09
CA THR A 72 23.42 -25.94 11.96
C THR A 72 24.47 -24.87 12.25
N ARG A 73 24.26 -23.63 11.79
CA ARG A 73 25.20 -22.51 12.02
C ARG A 73 25.24 -22.03 13.48
N GLU A 74 24.12 -22.13 14.19
CA GLU A 74 24.04 -21.82 15.62
C GLU A 74 24.76 -22.83 16.52
N ARG A 75 25.02 -24.06 16.04
CA ARG A 75 25.84 -25.04 16.78
C ARG A 75 27.35 -24.77 16.69
N GLN A 76 27.81 -23.88 15.82
CA GLN A 76 29.24 -23.72 15.50
C GLN A 76 29.88 -22.40 15.96
N VAL A 77 29.16 -21.49 16.62
CA VAL A 77 29.72 -20.17 16.99
C VAL A 77 29.49 -19.84 18.47
N LEU A 78 30.51 -20.11 19.29
CA LEU A 78 30.80 -19.37 20.51
C LEU A 78 32.32 -19.08 20.51
N PRO A 79 32.70 -17.83 20.23
CA PRO A 79 33.47 -17.10 21.25
C PRO A 79 32.79 -15.78 21.63
N ARG A 80 32.75 -15.50 22.93
CA ARG A 80 32.40 -14.20 23.51
C ARG A 80 33.59 -13.26 23.35
N GLU A 81 33.41 -12.16 22.62
CA GLU A 81 34.32 -11.01 22.71
C GLU A 81 33.92 -10.10 23.90
N PRO A 82 34.90 -9.44 24.56
CA PRO A 82 34.64 -8.53 25.67
C PRO A 82 33.93 -7.27 25.19
N LEU A 83 33.00 -6.77 26.01
CA LEU A 83 32.36 -5.48 25.82
C LEU A 83 33.32 -4.38 26.28
N ASP A 84 33.83 -3.58 25.34
CA ASP A 84 34.46 -2.31 25.67
C ASP A 84 33.38 -1.32 26.17
N GLU A 85 33.53 -0.87 27.42
CA GLU A 85 32.74 0.21 28.01
C GLU A 85 33.05 1.53 27.28
N VAL A 86 32.08 2.01 26.49
CA VAL A 86 32.13 3.36 25.93
C VAL A 86 31.77 4.35 27.03
N VAL A 87 32.78 5.06 27.54
CA VAL A 87 32.63 6.20 28.45
C VAL A 87 31.81 7.30 27.75
N PRO A 88 30.77 7.87 28.40
CA PRO A 88 30.04 8.99 27.85
C PRO A 88 30.94 10.23 27.83
N GLN A 89 31.29 10.73 26.63
CA GLN A 89 31.87 12.06 26.50
C GLN A 89 30.76 13.12 26.67
N ASP A 90 30.95 13.94 27.70
CA ASP A 90 30.11 15.10 28.02
C ASP A 90 30.62 16.30 27.19
N ASP A 91 29.93 16.60 26.09
CA ASP A 91 30.28 17.73 25.22
C ASP A 91 29.66 19.04 25.74
N GLY A 92 30.50 19.83 26.41
CA GLY A 92 30.66 21.28 26.22
C GLY A 92 29.42 22.17 26.20
N SER A 93 29.25 22.92 27.28
CA SER A 93 28.34 24.06 27.43
C SER A 93 28.65 25.19 26.44
N GLY A 94 27.79 25.36 25.44
CA GLY A 94 27.63 26.59 24.67
C GLY A 94 26.18 27.08 24.78
N VAL A 95 25.99 28.38 25.01
CA VAL A 95 24.65 29.00 25.10
C VAL A 95 23.98 28.92 23.73
N HIS A 96 23.16 27.89 23.54
CA HIS A 96 22.31 27.71 22.36
C HIS A 96 20.85 27.68 22.82
N TRP A 97 19.98 28.35 22.08
CA TRP A 97 18.53 28.20 22.20
C TRP A 97 18.20 26.71 22.31
N SER A 98 17.43 26.32 23.33
CA SER A 98 17.20 24.89 23.56
C SER A 98 16.61 24.27 22.28
N PRO A 99 17.20 23.19 21.72
CA PRO A 99 16.71 22.55 20.49
C PRO A 99 15.21 22.21 20.55
N ALA A 100 14.68 22.02 21.76
CA ALA A 100 13.27 21.82 22.03
C ALA A 100 12.40 23.07 21.74
N VAL A 101 12.85 24.28 22.07
CA VAL A 101 12.10 25.52 21.78
C VAL A 101 12.00 25.74 20.27
N LEU A 102 13.09 25.54 19.53
CA LEU A 102 13.06 25.63 18.06
C LEU A 102 12.13 24.55 17.46
N PHE A 103 12.18 23.32 17.98
CA PHE A 103 11.29 22.25 17.55
C PHE A 103 9.82 22.61 17.75
N LEU A 104 9.46 23.12 18.94
CA LEU A 104 8.09 23.53 19.26
C LEU A 104 7.64 24.74 18.43
N ALA A 105 8.52 25.72 18.21
CA ALA A 105 8.23 26.87 17.36
C ALA A 105 7.95 26.46 15.92
N VAL A 106 8.78 25.58 15.33
CA VAL A 106 8.55 25.06 13.98
C VAL A 106 7.26 24.25 13.93
N ALA A 107 6.99 23.40 14.93
CA ALA A 107 5.74 22.67 15.00
C ALA A 107 4.53 23.60 15.03
N ALA A 108 4.56 24.66 15.85
CA ALA A 108 3.49 25.65 15.92
C ALA A 108 3.26 26.36 14.58
N VAL A 109 4.33 26.78 13.90
CA VAL A 109 4.25 27.38 12.55
C VAL A 109 3.61 26.41 11.55
N LEU A 110 4.01 25.14 11.54
CA LEU A 110 3.43 24.12 10.65
C LEU A 110 1.94 23.89 10.95
N VAL A 111 1.54 23.88 12.22
CA VAL A 111 0.12 23.76 12.60
C VAL A 111 -0.66 24.98 12.12
N VAL A 112 -0.17 26.20 12.34
CA VAL A 112 -0.83 27.43 11.87
C VAL A 112 -0.98 27.43 10.36
N LEU A 113 0.08 27.10 9.61
CA LEU A 113 0.02 26.99 8.15
C LEU A 113 -0.94 25.88 7.68
N THR A 114 -1.08 24.80 8.46
CA THR A 114 -2.04 23.73 8.16
C THR A 114 -3.50 24.16 8.38
N VAL A 115 -3.75 24.99 9.40
CA VAL A 115 -5.07 25.59 9.65
C VAL A 115 -5.42 26.61 8.57
N LEU A 116 -4.43 27.40 8.12
CA LEU A 116 -4.59 28.40 7.07
C LEU A 116 -4.48 27.84 5.64
N ARG A 117 -4.44 26.51 5.47
CA ARG A 117 -4.22 25.90 4.14
C ARG A 117 -5.33 26.20 3.14
N ASP A 118 -6.56 26.35 3.61
CA ASP A 118 -7.72 26.59 2.74
C ASP A 118 -7.75 28.05 2.25
N THR A 119 -7.07 28.96 2.96
CA THR A 119 -6.96 30.38 2.59
C THR A 119 -5.66 30.70 1.84
N LEU A 120 -4.52 30.16 2.30
CA LEU A 120 -3.19 30.43 1.73
C LEU A 120 -2.77 29.41 0.65
N GLY A 121 -3.56 28.35 0.48
CA GLY A 121 -3.14 27.17 -0.27
C GLY A 121 -2.11 26.33 0.49
N VAL A 122 -1.74 25.19 -0.09
CA VAL A 122 -0.77 24.26 0.51
C VAL A 122 0.69 24.67 0.27
N PHE A 123 0.94 25.59 -0.66
CA PHE A 123 2.30 25.91 -1.11
C PHE A 123 3.20 26.50 0.00
N PRO A 124 2.76 27.49 0.80
CA PRO A 124 3.59 28.01 1.91
C PRO A 124 3.98 26.93 2.92
N LEU A 125 3.07 25.99 3.19
CA LEU A 125 3.32 24.86 4.08
C LEU A 125 4.38 23.91 3.50
N VAL A 126 4.28 23.57 2.21
CA VAL A 126 5.27 22.75 1.50
C VAL A 126 6.64 23.42 1.54
N VAL A 127 6.73 24.72 1.22
CA VAL A 127 7.99 25.47 1.25
C VAL A 127 8.61 25.50 2.65
N ALA A 128 7.82 25.77 3.68
CA ALA A 128 8.28 25.75 5.07
C ALA A 128 8.85 24.37 5.45
N GLY A 129 8.14 23.29 5.09
CA GLY A 129 8.60 21.91 5.30
C GLY A 129 9.91 21.61 4.58
N LEU A 130 10.03 22.01 3.31
CA LEU A 130 11.25 21.84 2.50
C LEU A 130 12.46 22.56 3.11
N VAL A 131 12.30 23.82 3.54
CA VAL A 131 13.38 24.58 4.19
C VAL A 131 13.87 23.86 5.45
N VAL A 132 12.95 23.37 6.28
CA VAL A 132 13.27 22.66 7.52
C VAL A 132 14.01 21.34 7.25
N LEU A 133 13.64 20.61 6.20
CA LEU A 133 14.28 19.35 5.79
C LEU A 133 15.63 19.57 5.10
N LEU A 134 15.77 20.60 4.26
CA LEU A 134 17.04 20.99 3.65
C LEU A 134 18.07 21.40 4.72
N ALA A 135 17.63 22.16 5.72
CA ALA A 135 18.46 22.47 6.88
C ALA A 135 18.90 21.21 7.65
N ALA A 136 18.02 20.19 7.73
CA ALA A 136 18.38 18.90 8.33
C ALA A 136 19.44 18.15 7.50
N CYS A 137 19.32 18.13 6.17
CA CYS A 137 20.32 17.55 5.27
C CYS A 137 21.70 18.21 5.48
N VAL A 138 21.75 19.54 5.54
CA VAL A 138 22.99 20.29 5.80
C VAL A 138 23.58 19.92 7.17
N GLN A 139 22.76 19.88 8.21
CA GLN A 139 23.19 19.47 9.56
C GLN A 139 23.75 18.05 9.58
N ILE A 140 23.09 17.10 8.90
CA ILE A 140 23.54 15.71 8.80
C ILE A 140 24.88 15.63 8.06
N HIS A 141 25.01 16.30 6.92
CA HIS A 141 26.26 16.34 6.14
C HIS A 141 27.44 16.87 6.97
N HIS A 142 27.23 17.95 7.72
CA HIS A 142 28.25 18.49 8.61
C HIS A 142 28.61 17.54 9.75
N ARG A 143 27.64 16.86 10.36
CA ARG A 143 27.90 15.87 11.43
C ARG A 143 28.69 14.67 10.90
N VAL A 144 28.30 14.12 9.75
CA VAL A 144 29.02 13.02 9.09
C VAL A 144 30.47 13.41 8.81
N ARG A 145 30.72 14.65 8.35
CA ARG A 145 32.09 15.15 8.10
C ARG A 145 32.93 15.36 9.36
N ARG A 146 32.33 15.81 10.46
CA ARG A 146 33.06 16.17 11.70
C ARG A 146 33.34 14.97 12.60
N SER A 147 32.33 14.13 12.83
CA SER A 147 32.37 13.14 13.91
C SER A 147 32.00 11.73 13.44
N GLY A 148 31.58 11.57 12.18
CA GLY A 148 30.90 10.36 11.72
C GLY A 148 29.51 10.20 12.37
N LEU A 149 28.73 9.23 11.90
CA LEU A 149 27.49 8.83 12.55
C LEU A 149 27.68 7.47 13.20
N HIS A 150 27.58 7.42 14.52
CA HIS A 150 27.62 6.16 15.23
C HIS A 150 26.30 5.39 15.06
N PRO A 151 26.35 4.06 14.95
CA PRO A 151 25.15 3.25 15.03
C PRO A 151 24.48 3.49 16.38
N PRO A 152 23.14 3.48 16.44
CA PRO A 152 22.44 3.85 17.66
C PRO A 152 22.68 2.86 18.80
N SER A 153 22.78 3.40 20.01
CA SER A 153 22.88 2.63 21.26
C SER A 153 21.48 2.38 21.86
N GLY A 154 20.88 1.26 21.50
CA GLY A 154 19.61 0.79 22.04
C GLY A 154 19.27 -0.61 21.53
N ARG A 155 18.90 -1.51 22.44
CA ARG A 155 18.37 -2.83 22.08
C ARG A 155 16.88 -2.85 22.36
N VAL A 156 16.12 -3.36 21.41
CA VAL A 156 14.69 -3.61 21.56
C VAL A 156 14.50 -4.86 22.40
N SER A 157 13.64 -4.79 23.42
CA SER A 157 13.40 -5.93 24.31
C SER A 157 12.52 -7.01 23.66
N GLN A 158 12.55 -8.23 24.20
CA GLN A 158 11.68 -9.33 23.73
C GLN A 158 10.19 -8.98 23.88
N ALA A 159 9.82 -8.30 24.95
CA ALA A 159 8.44 -7.86 25.18
C ALA A 159 7.93 -6.96 24.04
N GLU A 160 8.77 -6.05 23.56
CA GLU A 160 8.41 -5.17 22.44
C GLU A 160 8.20 -5.95 21.14
N HIS A 161 8.98 -7.00 20.88
CA HIS A 161 8.75 -7.89 19.75
C HIS A 161 7.42 -8.64 19.87
N VAL A 162 7.07 -9.11 21.07
CA VAL A 162 5.77 -9.77 21.31
C VAL A 162 4.63 -8.79 21.08
N VAL A 163 4.71 -7.55 21.58
CA VAL A 163 3.71 -6.51 21.31
C VAL A 163 3.55 -6.30 19.81
N ALA A 164 4.65 -6.16 19.07
CA ALA A 164 4.60 -5.98 17.63
C ALA A 164 3.98 -7.18 16.88
N ALA A 165 4.29 -8.41 17.29
CA ALA A 165 3.68 -9.62 16.75
C ALA A 165 2.18 -9.67 17.04
N SER A 166 1.77 -9.40 18.28
CA SER A 166 0.37 -9.38 18.69
C SER A 166 -0.44 -8.34 17.94
N VAL A 167 0.09 -7.12 17.78
CA VAL A 167 -0.56 -6.06 16.99
C VAL A 167 -0.62 -6.44 15.51
N SER A 168 0.41 -7.08 14.95
CA SER A 168 0.40 -7.54 13.56
C SER A 168 -0.66 -8.64 13.32
N VAL A 169 -0.83 -9.56 14.29
CA VAL A 169 -1.91 -10.54 14.28
C VAL A 169 -3.27 -9.85 14.46
N GLY A 170 -3.37 -8.86 15.36
CA GLY A 170 -4.57 -8.04 15.53
C GLY A 170 -4.98 -7.30 14.25
N LEU A 171 -4.00 -6.79 13.50
CA LEU A 171 -4.23 -6.21 12.17
C LEU A 171 -4.75 -7.25 11.18
N ALA A 172 -4.27 -8.48 11.20
CA ALA A 172 -4.78 -9.56 10.35
C ALA A 172 -6.22 -9.95 10.69
N VAL A 173 -6.54 -10.05 11.98
CA VAL A 173 -7.91 -10.31 12.46
C VAL A 173 -8.85 -9.17 12.05
N LEU A 174 -8.43 -7.93 12.29
CA LEU A 174 -9.22 -6.74 11.93
C LEU A 174 -9.39 -6.63 10.41
N ALA A 175 -8.34 -6.85 9.62
CA ALA A 175 -8.40 -6.86 8.16
C ALA A 175 -9.39 -7.90 7.64
N SER A 176 -9.43 -9.08 8.28
CA SER A 176 -10.38 -10.14 7.92
C SER A 176 -11.81 -9.72 8.25
N ALA A 177 -12.01 -9.03 9.36
CA ALA A 177 -13.31 -8.53 9.81
C ALA A 177 -13.83 -7.31 9.03
N LEU A 178 -12.97 -6.50 8.43
CA LEU A 178 -13.40 -5.31 7.69
C LEU A 178 -14.05 -5.70 6.36
N SER A 179 -15.36 -5.59 6.24
CA SER A 179 -16.09 -5.82 4.99
C SER A 179 -16.50 -4.48 4.37
N GLY A 180 -16.20 -4.29 3.10
CA GLY A 180 -16.54 -3.11 2.32
C GLY A 180 -16.04 -3.28 0.90
N SER A 181 -16.90 -3.02 -0.09
CA SER A 181 -16.55 -3.15 -1.50
C SER A 181 -15.82 -1.91 -1.98
N SER A 182 -14.59 -2.07 -2.46
CA SER A 182 -13.89 -1.04 -3.21
C SER A 182 -14.30 -1.12 -4.66
N GLY A 183 -14.52 0.03 -5.26
CA GLY A 183 -14.79 0.11 -6.69
C GLY A 183 -13.65 -0.43 -7.56
N ASP A 184 -12.42 -0.44 -7.04
CA ASP A 184 -11.26 -0.97 -7.72
C ASP A 184 -11.17 -2.51 -7.64
N ASP A 185 -11.98 -3.17 -6.78
CA ASP A 185 -12.00 -4.63 -6.64
C ASP A 185 -12.37 -5.32 -7.95
N VAL A 186 -13.22 -4.68 -8.76
CA VAL A 186 -13.60 -5.13 -10.10
C VAL A 186 -12.37 -5.31 -10.99
N TYR A 187 -11.30 -4.53 -10.81
CA TYR A 187 -10.05 -4.74 -11.55
C TYR A 187 -9.20 -5.87 -10.96
N TYR A 188 -8.95 -5.81 -9.64
CA TYR A 188 -8.02 -6.72 -8.98
C TYR A 188 -8.54 -8.16 -8.91
N VAL A 189 -9.78 -8.32 -8.46
CA VAL A 189 -10.38 -9.64 -8.25
C VAL A 189 -10.76 -10.27 -9.59
N ASN A 190 -11.24 -9.52 -10.57
CA ASN A 190 -11.51 -10.04 -11.92
C ASN A 190 -10.26 -10.63 -12.58
N ARG A 191 -9.09 -9.97 -12.48
CA ARG A 191 -7.84 -10.53 -13.02
C ARG A 191 -7.42 -11.81 -12.30
N ALA A 192 -7.63 -11.89 -10.99
CA ALA A 192 -7.40 -13.11 -10.23
C ALA A 192 -8.36 -14.22 -10.69
N THR A 193 -9.65 -13.92 -10.87
CA THR A 193 -10.66 -14.85 -11.37
C THR A 193 -10.33 -15.35 -12.78
N TRP A 194 -9.89 -14.46 -13.68
CA TRP A 194 -9.42 -14.81 -15.02
C TRP A 194 -8.31 -15.85 -14.97
N VAL A 195 -7.27 -15.61 -14.17
CA VAL A 195 -6.15 -16.57 -14.05
C VAL A 195 -6.59 -17.87 -13.40
N ALA A 196 -7.53 -17.83 -12.46
CA ALA A 196 -8.06 -19.04 -11.83
C ALA A 196 -8.80 -19.94 -12.84
N GLU A 197 -9.62 -19.34 -13.71
CA GLU A 197 -10.47 -20.06 -14.68
C GLU A 197 -9.75 -20.38 -16.00
N ARG A 198 -8.87 -19.49 -16.48
CA ARG A 198 -8.22 -19.59 -17.81
C ARG A 198 -6.74 -19.97 -17.74
N GLY A 199 -6.10 -19.72 -16.60
CA GLY A 199 -4.70 -20.08 -16.37
C GLY A 199 -3.67 -19.25 -17.11
N THR A 200 -4.06 -18.24 -17.87
CA THR A 200 -3.12 -17.40 -18.65
C THR A 200 -3.14 -15.95 -18.18
N PRO A 201 -2.01 -15.24 -18.26
CA PRO A 201 -2.02 -13.78 -18.25
C PRO A 201 -2.86 -13.25 -19.42
N THR A 202 -3.46 -12.08 -19.28
CA THR A 202 -4.22 -11.43 -20.36
C THR A 202 -3.63 -10.08 -20.70
N LEU A 203 -3.53 -9.79 -22.01
CA LEU A 203 -3.25 -8.46 -22.55
C LEU A 203 -4.54 -7.72 -22.95
N ASN A 204 -5.66 -8.42 -22.93
CA ASN A 204 -6.96 -7.95 -23.36
C ASN A 204 -7.85 -7.63 -22.15
N ASP A 205 -8.92 -6.88 -22.42
CA ASP A 205 -9.91 -6.54 -21.41
C ASP A 205 -10.60 -7.80 -20.86
N THR A 206 -10.83 -7.82 -19.55
CA THR A 206 -11.44 -8.95 -18.83
C THR A 206 -12.67 -8.56 -18.02
N VAL A 207 -13.00 -7.26 -17.96
CA VAL A 207 -14.17 -6.74 -17.23
C VAL A 207 -15.37 -6.57 -18.18
N PHE A 208 -15.19 -5.91 -19.33
CA PHE A 208 -16.29 -5.65 -20.28
C PHE A 208 -16.43 -6.73 -21.34
N SER A 209 -15.38 -7.53 -21.53
CA SER A 209 -15.33 -8.64 -22.46
C SER A 209 -14.50 -9.78 -21.86
N ALA A 210 -14.76 -11.02 -22.27
CA ALA A 210 -13.97 -12.17 -21.84
C ALA A 210 -12.68 -12.29 -22.68
N GLY A 211 -11.82 -11.25 -22.69
CA GLY A 211 -10.55 -11.24 -23.40
C GLY A 211 -10.63 -10.88 -24.89
N VAL A 212 -11.74 -10.26 -25.34
CA VAL A 212 -11.98 -9.95 -26.77
C VAL A 212 -11.58 -8.52 -27.11
N LEU A 213 -11.95 -7.56 -26.27
CA LEU A 213 -11.64 -6.15 -26.49
C LEU A 213 -10.20 -5.85 -26.07
N PRO A 214 -9.53 -4.88 -26.70
CA PRO A 214 -8.24 -4.39 -26.21
C PRO A 214 -8.36 -3.91 -24.76
N THR A 215 -7.27 -3.99 -23.99
CA THR A 215 -7.28 -3.62 -22.57
C THR A 215 -7.88 -2.23 -22.32
N THR A 216 -8.80 -2.19 -21.35
CA THR A 216 -9.42 -0.96 -20.84
C THR A 216 -8.58 -0.30 -19.74
N TYR A 217 -7.64 -1.04 -19.15
CA TYR A 217 -6.90 -0.58 -17.96
C TYR A 217 -5.49 -0.16 -18.32
N GLY A 218 -5.25 1.15 -18.23
CA GLY A 218 -3.93 1.71 -18.37
C GLY A 218 -3.32 1.47 -19.75
N SER A 219 -2.33 2.28 -20.06
CA SER A 219 -1.66 2.31 -21.34
C SER A 219 -0.40 1.41 -21.34
N SER A 220 -0.25 0.53 -20.34
CA SER A 220 1.01 -0.18 -20.09
C SER A 220 0.82 -1.68 -20.01
N LEU A 221 1.89 -2.43 -20.30
CA LEU A 221 1.94 -3.87 -20.10
C LEU A 221 1.49 -4.24 -18.66
N PRO A 222 0.67 -5.29 -18.48
CA PRO A 222 0.15 -5.69 -17.17
C PRO A 222 1.21 -6.45 -16.37
N LEU A 223 2.30 -5.78 -16.02
CA LEU A 223 3.46 -6.36 -15.32
C LEU A 223 3.16 -6.72 -13.85
N ALA A 224 2.12 -6.13 -13.26
CA ALA A 224 1.65 -6.51 -11.94
C ALA A 224 1.16 -7.97 -11.94
N SER A 225 1.80 -8.78 -11.09
CA SER A 225 1.71 -10.24 -11.01
C SER A 225 0.95 -10.76 -9.80
N ILE A 226 0.56 -9.90 -8.87
CA ILE A 226 -0.10 -10.29 -7.61
C ILE A 226 -1.50 -10.87 -7.85
N GLU A 227 -2.26 -10.31 -8.78
CA GLU A 227 -3.59 -10.82 -9.12
C GLU A 227 -3.47 -12.20 -9.78
N ALA A 228 -2.45 -12.36 -10.64
CA ALA A 228 -2.13 -13.64 -11.24
C ALA A 228 -1.67 -14.68 -10.21
N TRP A 229 -0.91 -14.27 -9.20
CA TRP A 229 -0.54 -15.13 -8.07
C TRP A 229 -1.79 -15.58 -7.32
N GLN A 230 -2.67 -14.65 -6.95
CA GLN A 230 -3.92 -14.94 -6.25
C GLN A 230 -4.79 -15.92 -7.03
N GLY A 231 -4.97 -15.69 -8.34
CA GLY A 231 -5.74 -16.56 -9.22
C GLY A 231 -5.13 -17.96 -9.39
N ALA A 232 -3.82 -18.04 -9.61
CA ALA A 232 -3.15 -19.32 -9.78
C ALA A 232 -3.15 -20.15 -8.49
N MET A 233 -3.00 -19.52 -7.32
CA MET A 233 -3.14 -20.19 -6.03
C MET A 233 -4.59 -20.65 -5.79
N ALA A 234 -5.58 -19.83 -6.12
CA ALA A 234 -6.99 -20.21 -6.02
C ALA A 234 -7.28 -21.46 -6.86
N HIS A 235 -6.79 -21.51 -8.10
CA HIS A 235 -6.91 -22.68 -8.97
C HIS A 235 -6.25 -23.92 -8.36
N VAL A 236 -4.99 -23.82 -7.91
CA VAL A 236 -4.25 -24.96 -7.33
C VAL A 236 -4.95 -25.51 -6.08
N LEU A 237 -5.59 -24.65 -5.30
CA LEU A 237 -6.33 -25.02 -4.09
C LEU A 237 -7.78 -25.45 -4.36
N GLY A 238 -8.27 -25.35 -5.60
CA GLY A 238 -9.66 -25.65 -5.94
C GLY A 238 -10.67 -24.66 -5.32
N LEU A 239 -10.25 -23.40 -5.12
CA LEU A 239 -11.06 -22.35 -4.51
C LEU A 239 -11.51 -21.33 -5.57
N ALA A 240 -12.67 -20.71 -5.35
CA ALA A 240 -13.02 -19.50 -6.10
C ALA A 240 -12.00 -18.38 -5.78
N ALA A 241 -11.58 -17.61 -6.79
CA ALA A 241 -10.57 -16.56 -6.61
C ALA A 241 -10.92 -15.56 -5.49
N PRO A 242 -12.16 -15.04 -5.37
CA PRO A 242 -12.53 -14.17 -4.25
C PRO A 242 -12.29 -14.80 -2.87
N THR A 243 -12.42 -16.12 -2.74
CA THR A 243 -12.16 -16.84 -1.47
C THR A 243 -10.69 -16.76 -1.10
N PHE A 244 -9.79 -17.02 -2.05
CA PHE A 244 -8.35 -16.93 -1.80
C PHE A 244 -7.89 -15.48 -1.57
N VAL A 245 -8.43 -14.53 -2.34
CA VAL A 245 -8.13 -13.11 -2.18
C VAL A 245 -8.56 -12.63 -0.79
N PHE A 246 -9.84 -12.77 -0.44
CA PHE A 246 -10.38 -12.13 0.76
C PHE A 246 -10.10 -12.90 2.06
N LEU A 247 -10.06 -14.23 2.04
CA LEU A 247 -9.93 -15.02 3.27
C LEU A 247 -8.50 -15.46 3.58
N TRP A 248 -7.62 -15.54 2.57
CA TRP A 248 -6.22 -15.95 2.76
C TRP A 248 -5.24 -14.81 2.58
N THR A 249 -5.36 -14.08 1.47
CA THR A 249 -4.37 -13.05 1.11
C THR A 249 -4.46 -11.84 2.05
N VAL A 250 -5.68 -11.43 2.42
CA VAL A 250 -5.92 -10.29 3.33
C VAL A 250 -5.24 -10.45 4.69
N PRO A 251 -5.53 -11.50 5.50
CA PRO A 251 -4.88 -11.63 6.81
C PRO A 251 -3.37 -11.78 6.70
N LEU A 252 -2.87 -12.51 5.68
CA LEU A 252 -1.44 -12.72 5.48
C LEU A 252 -0.70 -11.39 5.21
N LEU A 253 -1.21 -10.59 4.26
CA LEU A 253 -0.59 -9.31 3.91
C LEU A 253 -0.77 -8.26 5.01
N ALA A 254 -1.88 -8.28 5.76
CA ALA A 254 -2.07 -7.40 6.91
C ALA A 254 -1.06 -7.70 8.04
N ALA A 255 -0.82 -8.97 8.36
CA ALA A 255 0.24 -9.36 9.30
C ALA A 255 1.63 -8.95 8.79
N ALA A 256 1.90 -9.16 7.49
CA ALA A 256 3.16 -8.78 6.87
C ALA A 256 3.37 -7.25 6.90
N SER A 257 2.33 -6.45 6.68
CA SER A 257 2.35 -4.98 6.80
C SER A 257 2.74 -4.53 8.21
N GLY A 258 2.09 -5.09 9.23
CA GLY A 258 2.40 -4.81 10.63
C GLY A 258 3.86 -5.15 10.96
N TRP A 259 4.32 -6.33 10.55
CA TRP A 259 5.69 -6.74 10.81
C TRP A 259 6.73 -5.93 10.00
N ALA A 260 6.47 -5.61 8.73
CA ALA A 260 7.33 -4.77 7.91
C ALA A 260 7.50 -3.36 8.52
N SER A 261 6.39 -2.76 8.97
CA SER A 261 6.41 -1.49 9.70
C SER A 261 7.21 -1.60 11.00
N TRP A 262 7.03 -2.68 11.77
CA TRP A 262 7.83 -2.95 12.96
C TRP A 262 9.33 -3.04 12.65
N ARG A 263 9.71 -3.71 11.56
CA ARG A 263 11.11 -3.82 11.12
C ARG A 263 11.72 -2.47 10.81
N LEU A 264 10.96 -1.57 10.17
CA LEU A 264 11.38 -0.20 9.93
C LEU A 264 11.52 0.57 11.26
N VAL A 265 10.51 0.52 12.11
CA VAL A 265 10.48 1.24 13.39
C VAL A 265 11.68 0.88 14.27
N ARG A 266 11.97 -0.41 14.46
CA ARG A 266 13.14 -0.84 15.27
C ARG A 266 14.48 -0.43 14.67
N SER A 267 14.53 -0.14 13.36
CA SER A 267 15.73 0.36 12.69
C SER A 267 15.91 1.88 12.83
N TRP A 268 14.83 2.62 13.05
CA TRP A 268 14.82 4.09 13.12
C TRP A 268 14.70 4.64 14.55
N ALA A 269 13.99 3.93 15.43
CA ALA A 269 13.72 4.26 16.82
C ALA A 269 14.15 3.13 17.77
N PRO A 270 15.46 2.97 18.04
CA PRO A 270 15.95 1.91 18.92
C PRO A 270 15.61 2.14 20.41
N ARG A 271 15.02 3.29 20.74
CA ARG A 271 14.42 3.58 22.05
C ARG A 271 12.92 3.79 21.86
N ARG A 272 12.11 3.21 22.75
CA ARG A 272 10.64 3.32 22.71
C ARG A 272 10.03 2.84 21.38
N ALA A 273 10.64 1.83 20.75
CA ALA A 273 10.22 1.33 19.44
C ALA A 273 8.74 0.91 19.45
N TRP A 274 8.30 0.24 20.52
CA TRP A 274 6.90 -0.17 20.64
C TRP A 274 5.92 1.01 20.66
N LEU A 275 6.23 2.13 21.33
CA LEU A 275 5.36 3.31 21.34
C LEU A 275 5.26 3.93 19.94
N VAL A 276 6.39 4.06 19.25
CA VAL A 276 6.43 4.54 17.86
C VAL A 276 5.57 3.66 16.97
N PHE A 277 5.68 2.33 17.12
CA PHE A 277 4.91 1.37 16.35
C PHE A 277 3.40 1.43 16.64
N LEU A 278 3.01 1.54 17.91
CA LEU A 278 1.61 1.68 18.29
C LEU A 278 1.02 2.99 17.75
N VAL A 279 1.72 4.11 17.89
CA VAL A 279 1.24 5.41 17.36
C VAL A 279 1.15 5.39 15.84
N ALA A 280 2.15 4.82 15.15
CA ALA A 280 2.10 4.65 13.70
C ALA A 280 0.90 3.80 13.27
N THR A 281 0.67 2.67 13.94
CA THR A 281 -0.46 1.77 13.65
C THR A 281 -1.79 2.47 13.91
N SER A 282 -1.95 3.13 15.06
CA SER A 282 -3.14 3.91 15.38
C SER A 282 -3.38 5.01 14.35
N PHE A 283 -2.36 5.77 13.96
CA PHE A 283 -2.49 6.79 12.92
C PHE A 283 -3.06 6.22 11.61
N THR A 284 -2.58 5.05 11.16
CA THR A 284 -3.15 4.40 9.96
C THR A 284 -4.59 3.92 10.14
N LEU A 285 -4.91 3.29 11.28
CA LEU A 285 -6.24 2.75 11.56
C LEU A 285 -7.33 3.82 11.68
N PHE A 286 -6.93 5.03 12.03
CA PHE A 286 -7.81 6.17 12.30
C PHE A 286 -7.76 7.24 11.20
N SER A 287 -6.97 7.05 10.14
CA SER A 287 -6.86 8.01 9.04
C SER A 287 -7.60 7.54 7.78
N ALA A 288 -8.81 7.00 7.90
CA ALA A 288 -9.56 6.46 6.76
C ALA A 288 -9.87 7.49 5.65
N GLY A 289 -9.90 8.77 6.01
CA GLY A 289 -10.05 9.90 5.10
C GLY A 289 -8.80 10.28 4.31
N SER A 290 -7.63 9.70 4.64
CA SER A 290 -6.39 9.86 3.87
C SER A 290 -6.02 8.56 3.16
N VAL A 291 -5.14 8.65 2.17
CA VAL A 291 -4.55 7.47 1.54
C VAL A 291 -3.70 6.67 2.54
N VAL A 292 -3.10 7.31 3.54
CA VAL A 292 -2.26 6.62 4.52
C VAL A 292 -3.07 5.63 5.36
N GLY A 293 -4.33 5.95 5.66
CA GLY A 293 -5.24 4.98 6.30
C GLY A 293 -5.94 4.07 5.29
N ARG A 294 -6.44 4.62 4.17
CA ARG A 294 -7.19 3.84 3.17
C ARG A 294 -6.32 2.76 2.51
N TYR A 295 -5.07 3.06 2.18
CA TYR A 295 -4.09 2.09 1.66
C TYR A 295 -3.38 1.39 2.83
N HIS A 296 -4.18 0.74 3.67
CA HIS A 296 -3.69 -0.15 4.73
C HIS A 296 -4.55 -1.42 4.75
N ILE A 297 -4.94 -1.90 5.93
CA ILE A 297 -5.68 -3.17 6.07
C ILE A 297 -7.04 -3.22 5.36
N GLY A 298 -7.66 -2.06 5.13
CA GLY A 298 -8.97 -1.96 4.48
C GLY A 298 -8.97 -2.19 2.97
N ALA A 299 -7.79 -2.24 2.34
CA ALA A 299 -7.63 -2.48 0.90
C ALA A 299 -6.37 -3.32 0.59
N ILE A 300 -5.86 -4.07 1.57
CA ILE A 300 -4.53 -4.72 1.52
C ILE A 300 -4.38 -5.78 0.43
N TRP A 301 -5.48 -6.24 -0.17
CA TRP A 301 -5.48 -7.19 -1.28
C TRP A 301 -5.24 -6.53 -2.66
N GLU A 302 -5.44 -5.21 -2.76
CA GLU A 302 -5.15 -4.44 -3.97
C GLU A 302 -3.64 -4.24 -4.09
N GLY A 303 -2.99 -4.72 -5.15
CA GLY A 303 -1.52 -4.80 -5.24
C GLY A 303 -0.73 -3.53 -4.89
N LYS A 304 -1.26 -2.35 -5.20
CA LYS A 304 -0.67 -1.04 -4.84
C LYS A 304 -0.51 -0.84 -3.33
N VAL A 305 -1.34 -1.49 -2.51
CA VAL A 305 -1.37 -1.34 -1.06
C VAL A 305 -0.21 -2.10 -0.37
N PRO A 306 -0.01 -3.42 -0.55
CA PRO A 306 1.15 -4.12 0.00
C PRO A 306 2.47 -3.60 -0.58
N ALA A 307 2.48 -3.01 -1.78
CA ALA A 307 3.65 -2.29 -2.28
C ALA A 307 4.05 -1.12 -1.33
N VAL A 308 3.07 -0.35 -0.85
CA VAL A 308 3.28 0.78 0.07
C VAL A 308 3.50 0.33 1.50
N THR A 309 2.80 -0.71 1.96
CA THR A 309 2.78 -1.09 3.38
C THR A 309 3.76 -2.19 3.75
N VAL A 310 4.26 -2.95 2.76
CA VAL A 310 5.26 -4.02 2.97
C VAL A 310 6.58 -3.66 2.27
N VAL A 311 6.57 -3.44 0.96
CA VAL A 311 7.82 -3.26 0.18
C VAL A 311 8.55 -1.98 0.55
N ILE A 312 7.86 -0.83 0.62
CA ILE A 312 8.50 0.46 0.93
C ILE A 312 9.14 0.46 2.34
N PRO A 313 8.46 0.00 3.42
CA PRO A 313 9.09 -0.10 4.73
C PRO A 313 10.31 -1.04 4.76
N LEU A 314 10.24 -2.18 4.07
CA LEU A 314 11.37 -3.09 3.97
C LEU A 314 12.52 -2.48 3.17
N ALA A 315 12.26 -1.79 2.06
CA ALA A 315 13.28 -1.11 1.26
C ALA A 315 14.04 -0.09 2.12
N TRP A 316 13.33 0.76 2.87
CA TRP A 316 13.96 1.70 3.81
C TRP A 316 14.73 0.99 4.92
N CYS A 317 14.24 -0.13 5.44
CA CYS A 317 14.92 -0.94 6.44
C CYS A 317 16.25 -1.51 5.91
N TYR A 318 16.28 -2.09 4.70
CA TYR A 318 17.51 -2.66 4.13
C TYR A 318 18.50 -1.60 3.65
N LEU A 319 18.03 -0.46 3.15
CA LEU A 319 18.90 0.70 2.88
C LEU A 319 19.55 1.20 4.18
N THR A 320 18.78 1.26 5.27
CA THR A 320 19.31 1.57 6.62
C THR A 320 20.30 0.51 7.11
N ALA A 321 20.07 -0.77 6.80
CA ALA A 321 20.98 -1.84 7.16
C ALA A 321 22.31 -1.75 6.38
N LEU A 322 22.30 -1.31 5.11
CA LEU A 322 23.53 -1.14 4.31
C LEU A 322 24.41 0.03 4.78
N THR A 323 23.82 1.05 5.39
CA THR A 323 24.59 2.18 5.94
C THR A 323 25.24 1.86 7.27
N THR A 324 24.75 0.84 7.99
CA THR A 324 25.25 0.45 9.31
C THR A 324 26.07 -0.85 9.28
N ARG A 325 25.66 -1.84 8.49
CA ARG A 325 26.28 -3.17 8.35
C ARG A 325 26.16 -3.64 6.90
N PRO A 326 27.06 -3.22 6.00
CA PRO A 326 27.00 -3.60 4.60
C PRO A 326 27.20 -5.12 4.45
N ARG A 327 26.20 -5.80 3.89
CA ARG A 327 26.24 -7.24 3.60
C ARG A 327 25.66 -7.49 2.22
N ARG A 328 26.25 -8.45 1.48
CA ARG A 328 25.77 -8.85 0.15
C ARG A 328 24.33 -9.35 0.19
N GLU A 329 23.93 -10.01 1.27
CA GLU A 329 22.55 -10.46 1.49
C GLU A 329 21.54 -9.30 1.41
N HIS A 330 21.87 -8.13 1.96
CA HIS A 330 20.98 -6.96 1.89
C HIS A 330 20.82 -6.43 0.46
N LEU A 331 21.86 -6.53 -0.38
CA LEU A 331 21.77 -6.16 -1.80
C LEU A 331 20.84 -7.10 -2.56
N LEU A 332 20.93 -8.41 -2.28
CA LEU A 332 20.05 -9.42 -2.88
C LEU A 332 18.59 -9.20 -2.47
N VAL A 333 18.33 -8.88 -1.19
CA VAL A 333 16.97 -8.55 -0.74
C VAL A 333 16.46 -7.27 -1.42
N LEU A 334 17.28 -6.24 -1.58
CA LEU A 334 16.87 -5.01 -2.27
C LEU A 334 16.55 -5.25 -3.75
N ALA A 335 17.35 -6.07 -4.45
CA ALA A 335 17.03 -6.49 -5.82
C ALA A 335 15.70 -7.22 -5.88
N ALA A 336 15.46 -8.18 -4.99
CA ALA A 336 14.20 -8.91 -4.91
C ALA A 336 13.02 -7.98 -4.55
N LEU A 337 13.21 -7.00 -3.65
CA LEU A 337 12.20 -5.99 -3.33
C LEU A 337 11.86 -5.12 -4.54
N GLY A 338 12.85 -4.76 -5.37
CA GLY A 338 12.62 -4.05 -6.62
C GLY A 338 11.72 -4.82 -7.59
N VAL A 339 11.99 -6.11 -7.76
CA VAL A 339 11.16 -7.02 -8.56
C VAL A 339 9.76 -7.18 -7.94
N CYS A 340 9.67 -7.40 -6.62
CA CYS A 340 8.38 -7.44 -5.92
C CYS A 340 7.59 -6.16 -6.13
N PHE A 341 8.25 -5.00 -6.16
CA PHE A 341 7.56 -3.73 -6.33
C PHE A 341 6.84 -3.66 -7.68
N VAL A 342 7.50 -4.09 -8.76
CA VAL A 342 6.88 -4.24 -10.09
C VAL A 342 5.73 -5.24 -10.06
N GLY A 343 5.96 -6.40 -9.44
CA GLY A 343 4.96 -7.45 -9.33
C GLY A 343 3.72 -7.09 -8.51
N LEU A 344 3.82 -6.11 -7.61
CA LEU A 344 2.70 -5.62 -6.80
C LEU A 344 1.99 -4.43 -7.45
N THR A 345 2.67 -3.59 -8.23
CA THR A 345 2.03 -2.38 -8.78
C THR A 345 2.63 -1.90 -10.09
N SER A 346 1.74 -1.53 -11.03
CA SER A 346 2.12 -0.83 -12.26
C SER A 346 2.70 0.56 -12.00
N SER A 347 2.47 1.14 -10.80
CA SER A 347 3.03 2.44 -10.42
C SER A 347 4.49 2.36 -9.96
N ALA A 348 5.11 1.17 -9.96
CA ALA A 348 6.52 1.00 -9.56
C ALA A 348 7.45 1.86 -10.42
N ALA A 349 7.20 1.96 -11.73
CA ALA A 349 8.00 2.80 -12.64
C ALA A 349 7.93 4.31 -12.31
N LEU A 350 6.87 4.77 -11.63
CA LEU A 350 6.71 6.16 -11.19
C LEU A 350 7.24 6.38 -9.76
N MET A 351 6.97 5.44 -8.86
CA MET A 351 7.30 5.57 -7.44
C MET A 351 8.76 5.23 -7.13
N ALA A 352 9.32 4.20 -7.79
CA ALA A 352 10.67 3.74 -7.51
C ALA A 352 11.74 4.81 -7.80
N PRO A 353 11.68 5.61 -8.89
CA PRO A 353 12.62 6.71 -9.10
C PRO A 353 12.62 7.73 -7.96
N VAL A 354 11.46 8.04 -7.36
CA VAL A 354 11.38 8.99 -6.23
C VAL A 354 12.07 8.42 -4.99
N LEU A 355 11.78 7.16 -4.65
CA LEU A 355 12.46 6.44 -3.56
C LEU A 355 13.97 6.34 -3.84
N GLY A 356 14.34 6.03 -5.08
CA GLY A 356 15.72 5.92 -5.52
C GLY A 356 16.48 7.24 -5.42
N ALA A 357 15.89 8.35 -5.88
CA ALA A 357 16.48 9.68 -5.76
C ALA A 357 16.70 10.06 -4.28
N ALA A 358 15.73 9.78 -3.42
CA ALA A 358 15.87 9.97 -1.97
C ALA A 358 17.00 9.09 -1.39
N GLY A 359 17.06 7.82 -1.78
CA GLY A 359 18.10 6.89 -1.34
C GLY A 359 19.50 7.29 -1.82
N LEU A 360 19.64 7.77 -3.05
CA LEU A 360 20.91 8.26 -3.62
C LEU A 360 21.36 9.55 -2.93
N LEU A 361 20.43 10.47 -2.65
CA LEU A 361 20.72 11.67 -1.89
C LEU A 361 21.20 11.31 -0.47
N ALA A 362 20.54 10.37 0.19
CA ALA A 362 20.98 9.87 1.49
C ALA A 362 22.35 9.18 1.41
N ALA A 363 22.60 8.37 0.37
CA ALA A 363 23.90 7.74 0.14
C ALA A 363 25.00 8.79 -0.08
N TRP A 364 24.71 9.89 -0.77
CA TRP A 364 25.62 11.02 -0.94
C TRP A 364 25.91 11.74 0.38
N LEU A 365 24.88 12.09 1.16
CA LEU A 365 25.02 12.73 2.48
C LEU A 365 25.84 11.86 3.44
N LEU A 366 25.64 10.55 3.40
CA LEU A 366 26.35 9.58 4.24
C LEU A 366 27.69 9.14 3.66
N ARG A 367 28.02 9.54 2.43
CA ARG A 367 29.19 9.05 1.65
C ARG A 367 29.26 7.52 1.56
N SER A 368 28.10 6.85 1.51
CA SER A 368 27.99 5.39 1.55
C SER A 368 27.83 4.79 0.16
N ARG A 369 28.91 4.18 -0.37
CA ARG A 369 28.87 3.42 -1.62
C ARG A 369 27.92 2.22 -1.55
N ALA A 370 27.89 1.52 -0.42
CA ALA A 370 27.02 0.36 -0.22
C ALA A 370 25.53 0.75 -0.34
N CYS A 371 25.14 1.88 0.24
CA CYS A 371 23.78 2.41 0.10
C CYS A 371 23.47 2.75 -1.36
N ALA A 372 24.37 3.43 -2.08
CA ALA A 372 24.17 3.76 -3.49
C ALA A 372 24.01 2.51 -4.38
N VAL A 373 24.85 1.49 -4.18
CA VAL A 373 24.72 0.20 -4.87
C VAL A 373 23.41 -0.49 -4.50
N GLY A 374 23.01 -0.44 -3.23
CA GLY A 374 21.72 -0.99 -2.78
C GLY A 374 20.52 -0.34 -3.45
N VAL A 375 20.55 1.00 -3.62
CA VAL A 375 19.53 1.73 -4.39
C VAL A 375 19.55 1.27 -5.85
N GLY A 376 20.73 1.14 -6.46
CA GLY A 376 20.88 0.59 -7.80
C GLY A 376 20.21 -0.79 -7.93
N CYS A 377 20.50 -1.72 -7.01
CA CYS A 377 19.87 -3.04 -6.97
C CYS A 377 18.34 -2.97 -6.90
N PHE A 378 17.79 -2.10 -6.05
CA PHE A 378 16.34 -1.90 -5.95
C PHE A 378 15.71 -1.34 -7.24
N LEU A 379 16.41 -0.41 -7.90
CA LEU A 379 15.90 0.23 -9.11
C LEU A 379 15.95 -0.65 -10.37
N LEU A 380 16.76 -1.71 -10.39
CA LEU A 380 16.92 -2.58 -11.56
C LEU A 380 15.57 -3.07 -12.12
N GLY A 381 14.71 -3.65 -11.27
CA GLY A 381 13.39 -4.14 -11.67
C GLY A 381 12.47 -3.02 -12.16
N PRO A 382 12.18 -1.99 -11.36
CA PRO A 382 11.30 -0.89 -11.75
C PRO A 382 11.74 -0.12 -12.99
N VAL A 383 13.05 0.08 -13.19
CA VAL A 383 13.58 0.74 -14.39
C VAL A 383 13.40 -0.15 -15.61
N ALA A 384 13.71 -1.45 -15.52
CA ALA A 384 13.48 -2.39 -16.60
C ALA A 384 11.99 -2.47 -16.98
N ALA A 385 11.10 -2.53 -15.99
CA ALA A 385 9.66 -2.50 -16.18
C ALA A 385 9.17 -1.19 -16.82
N GLY A 386 9.73 -0.04 -16.42
CA GLY A 386 9.45 1.26 -17.02
C GLY A 386 9.88 1.32 -18.49
N VAL A 387 11.08 0.87 -18.80
CA VAL A 387 11.59 0.77 -20.17
C VAL A 387 10.73 -0.17 -21.01
N ALA A 388 10.41 -1.35 -20.49
CA ALA A 388 9.53 -2.31 -21.17
C ALA A 388 8.14 -1.72 -21.41
N SER A 389 7.62 -0.94 -20.46
CA SER A 389 6.35 -0.24 -20.62
C SER A 389 6.46 0.79 -21.74
N VAL A 390 7.46 1.69 -21.74
CA VAL A 390 7.70 2.72 -22.77
C VAL A 390 7.85 2.14 -24.17
N LEU A 391 8.56 1.01 -24.29
CA LEU A 391 8.75 0.32 -25.57
C LEU A 391 7.55 -0.54 -25.98
N GLY A 392 6.61 -0.77 -25.07
CA GLY A 392 5.42 -1.59 -25.29
C GLY A 392 4.34 -0.86 -26.11
N PRO A 393 3.38 -1.60 -26.69
CA PRO A 393 2.30 -0.99 -27.45
C PRO A 393 1.39 -0.14 -26.53
N GLY A 394 1.27 1.15 -26.83
CA GLY A 394 0.15 1.97 -26.37
C GLY A 394 0.33 2.77 -25.09
N VAL A 395 1.52 3.30 -24.78
CA VAL A 395 1.84 4.12 -23.60
C VAL A 395 1.31 5.55 -23.73
N GLY A 396 0.57 6.01 -22.71
CA GLY A 396 -0.16 7.28 -22.71
C GLY A 396 -1.67 7.03 -22.61
N GLY A 397 -2.21 7.05 -21.39
CA GLY A 397 -3.65 7.09 -21.19
C GLY A 397 -4.23 8.41 -21.72
N VAL A 398 -5.49 8.37 -22.15
CA VAL A 398 -6.23 9.51 -22.76
C VAL A 398 -6.56 10.64 -21.75
N ASN A 399 -5.96 10.66 -20.57
CA ASN A 399 -6.16 11.70 -19.56
C ASN A 399 -4.84 12.38 -19.17
N PRO A 400 -4.40 13.41 -19.93
CA PRO A 400 -3.09 14.02 -19.81
C PRO A 400 -3.01 15.08 -18.70
N THR A 401 -3.98 15.19 -17.80
CA THR A 401 -3.92 16.18 -16.72
C THR A 401 -3.52 15.53 -15.40
N ALA A 402 -2.40 15.97 -14.87
CA ALA A 402 -2.00 15.61 -13.53
C ALA A 402 -2.94 16.26 -12.50
N LEU A 403 -3.05 15.66 -11.33
CA LEU A 403 -3.83 16.26 -10.24
C LEU A 403 -3.10 17.50 -9.69
N PRO A 404 -3.83 18.56 -9.32
CA PRO A 404 -3.23 19.72 -8.69
C PRO A 404 -2.59 19.34 -7.34
N PRO A 405 -1.47 19.98 -6.93
CA PRO A 405 -0.77 19.64 -5.69
C PRO A 405 -1.64 19.72 -4.42
N SER A 406 -2.63 20.61 -4.39
CA SER A 406 -3.59 20.71 -3.27
C SER A 406 -4.44 19.46 -3.11
N GLN A 407 -4.89 18.86 -4.22
CA GLN A 407 -5.65 17.62 -4.21
C GLN A 407 -4.77 16.44 -3.80
N VAL A 408 -3.52 16.39 -4.30
CA VAL A 408 -2.56 15.34 -3.88
C VAL A 408 -2.21 15.46 -2.39
N PHE A 409 -2.04 16.69 -1.89
CA PHE A 409 -1.85 16.94 -0.47
C PHE A 409 -3.05 16.45 0.36
N GLY A 410 -4.28 16.75 -0.08
CA GLY A 410 -5.51 16.26 0.53
C GLY A 410 -5.62 14.74 0.50
N TYR A 411 -5.17 14.07 -0.56
CA TYR A 411 -5.08 12.61 -0.61
C TYR A 411 -4.06 12.07 0.38
N LEU A 412 -2.86 12.68 0.48
CA LEU A 412 -1.79 12.20 1.35
C LEU A 412 -2.18 12.30 2.83
N PHE A 413 -2.66 13.48 3.27
CA PHE A 413 -2.86 13.77 4.68
C PHE A 413 -4.32 13.71 5.14
N GLY A 414 -5.28 13.63 4.19
CA GLY A 414 -6.71 13.65 4.46
C GLY A 414 -7.28 15.06 4.54
N LEU A 415 -8.54 15.15 4.96
CA LEU A 415 -9.29 16.41 5.07
C LEU A 415 -9.41 16.93 6.51
N VAL A 416 -9.24 16.05 7.50
CA VAL A 416 -9.36 16.37 8.92
C VAL A 416 -8.13 17.15 9.38
N THR A 417 -8.29 18.42 9.74
CA THR A 417 -7.17 19.34 10.01
C THR A 417 -6.20 18.87 11.09
N SER A 418 -6.66 18.23 12.16
CA SER A 418 -5.79 17.69 13.21
C SER A 418 -4.93 16.53 12.72
N MET A 419 -5.51 15.61 11.93
CA MET A 419 -4.77 14.51 11.30
C MET A 419 -3.78 15.03 10.26
N VAL A 420 -4.16 16.05 9.49
CA VAL A 420 -3.25 16.72 8.54
C VAL A 420 -2.10 17.36 9.30
N ALA A 421 -2.37 18.11 10.37
CA ALA A 421 -1.35 18.77 11.16
C ALA A 421 -0.37 17.75 11.76
N LEU A 422 -0.88 16.65 12.31
CA LEU A 422 -0.06 15.57 12.85
C LEU A 422 0.80 14.90 11.76
N GLY A 423 0.21 14.60 10.59
CA GLY A 423 0.91 14.03 9.45
C GLY A 423 2.02 14.93 8.91
N VAL A 424 1.76 16.24 8.80
CA VAL A 424 2.73 17.24 8.33
C VAL A 424 3.84 17.44 9.35
N VAL A 425 3.51 17.63 10.63
CA VAL A 425 4.49 17.75 11.72
C VAL A 425 5.35 16.49 11.80
N GLY A 426 4.74 15.31 11.71
CA GLY A 426 5.46 14.03 11.65
C GLY A 426 6.41 13.97 10.46
N THR A 427 5.94 14.31 9.27
CA THR A 427 6.76 14.26 8.04
C THR A 427 7.94 15.23 8.08
N VAL A 428 7.75 16.44 8.61
CA VAL A 428 8.79 17.49 8.63
C VAL A 428 9.76 17.35 9.80
N LEU A 429 9.25 17.02 11.00
CA LEU A 429 10.04 16.99 12.23
C LEU A 429 10.43 15.59 12.70
N GLY A 430 9.66 14.56 12.34
CA GLY A 430 9.95 13.15 12.66
C GLY A 430 11.35 12.68 12.23
N PRO A 431 11.86 13.05 11.04
CA PRO A 431 13.21 12.66 10.62
C PRO A 431 14.33 13.13 11.56
N ARG A 432 14.16 14.26 12.27
CA ARG A 432 15.14 14.76 13.25
C ARG A 432 15.22 13.91 14.52
N LEU A 433 14.20 13.10 14.76
CA LEU A 433 14.11 12.22 15.93
C LEU A 433 14.64 10.82 15.62
N VAL A 434 14.90 10.51 14.35
CA VAL A 434 15.56 9.28 13.91
C VAL A 434 17.05 9.32 14.28
N GLN A 435 17.60 8.17 14.67
CA GLN A 435 18.98 8.08 15.16
C GLN A 435 19.97 7.54 14.12
N GLY A 436 21.23 7.98 14.20
CA GLY A 436 22.33 7.47 13.39
C GLY A 436 22.15 7.72 11.88
N PRO A 437 22.74 6.86 11.02
CA PRO A 437 22.64 6.97 9.56
C PRO A 437 21.21 6.93 9.01
N ALA A 438 20.27 6.31 9.74
CA ALA A 438 18.87 6.24 9.37
C ALA A 438 18.21 7.63 9.23
N ALA A 439 18.70 8.63 9.97
CA ALA A 439 18.18 10.00 9.92
C ALA A 439 18.31 10.62 8.53
N ALA A 440 19.39 10.31 7.80
CA ALA A 440 19.58 10.78 6.43
C ALA A 440 18.52 10.21 5.50
N LEU A 441 18.27 8.89 5.58
CA LEU A 441 17.25 8.21 4.78
C LEU A 441 15.84 8.74 5.07
N ALA A 442 15.48 8.88 6.35
CA ALA A 442 14.19 9.45 6.75
C ALA A 442 14.02 10.90 6.26
N THR A 443 15.07 11.71 6.37
CA THR A 443 15.05 13.12 5.93
C THR A 443 14.90 13.21 4.41
N CYS A 444 15.68 12.42 3.66
CA CYS A 444 15.59 12.41 2.19
C CYS A 444 14.25 11.84 1.70
N ALA A 445 13.68 10.85 2.38
CA ALA A 445 12.35 10.32 2.07
C ALA A 445 11.29 11.44 2.21
N ALA A 446 11.24 12.11 3.37
CA ALA A 446 10.33 13.23 3.60
C ALA A 446 10.56 14.38 2.61
N LEU A 447 11.83 14.71 2.32
CA LEU A 447 12.20 15.78 1.39
C LEU A 447 11.68 15.48 -0.02
N SER A 448 11.92 14.26 -0.53
CA SER A 448 11.48 13.86 -1.87
C SER A 448 9.96 13.89 -2.02
N GLY A 449 9.23 13.43 -1.00
CA GLY A 449 7.78 13.44 -1.04
C GLY A 449 7.18 14.84 -0.94
N LEU A 450 7.71 15.72 -0.07
CA LEU A 450 7.28 17.13 -0.07
C LEU A 450 7.71 17.87 -1.35
N ALA A 451 8.87 17.55 -1.90
CA ALA A 451 9.33 18.15 -3.16
C ALA A 451 8.41 17.79 -4.33
N SER A 452 7.80 16.60 -4.31
CA SER A 452 6.80 16.23 -5.33
C SER A 452 5.55 17.11 -5.29
N LEU A 453 5.24 17.76 -4.16
CA LEU A 453 4.12 18.68 -4.01
C LEU A 453 4.43 20.12 -4.46
N VAL A 454 5.65 20.38 -4.94
CA VAL A 454 5.98 21.68 -5.54
C VAL A 454 5.22 21.83 -6.86
N PRO A 455 4.54 22.97 -7.11
CA PRO A 455 3.86 23.23 -8.37
C PRO A 455 4.75 22.97 -9.60
N GLY A 456 4.19 22.34 -10.62
CA GLY A 456 4.90 21.97 -11.86
C GLY A 456 5.63 20.62 -11.83
N VAL A 457 5.89 20.01 -10.66
CA VAL A 457 6.56 18.69 -10.60
C VAL A 457 5.68 17.59 -11.18
N TYR A 458 4.41 17.54 -10.80
CA TYR A 458 3.46 16.58 -11.36
C TYR A 458 3.25 16.78 -12.86
N ASP A 459 3.21 18.04 -13.32
CA ASP A 459 3.06 18.36 -14.75
C ASP A 459 4.29 17.91 -15.55
N ALA A 460 5.49 18.13 -15.01
CA ALA A 460 6.74 17.69 -15.63
C ALA A 460 6.82 16.16 -15.71
N VAL A 461 6.47 15.46 -14.63
CA VAL A 461 6.43 13.99 -14.61
C VAL A 461 5.38 13.47 -15.57
N ASN A 462 4.19 14.07 -15.58
CA ASN A 462 3.12 13.70 -16.49
C ASN A 462 3.49 13.96 -17.95
N THR A 463 4.18 15.06 -18.26
CA THR A 463 4.72 15.34 -19.61
C THR A 463 5.73 14.28 -20.03
N ALA A 464 6.58 13.84 -19.11
CA ALA A 464 7.61 12.85 -19.40
C ALA A 464 7.09 11.41 -19.51
N THR A 465 5.97 11.09 -18.84
CA THR A 465 5.54 9.69 -18.64
C THR A 465 4.12 9.39 -19.12
N GLY A 466 3.29 10.41 -19.37
CA GLY A 466 1.87 10.24 -19.64
C GLY A 466 1.08 9.63 -18.47
N ALA A 467 1.60 9.70 -17.24
CA ALA A 467 1.01 9.07 -16.06
C ALA A 467 -0.37 9.62 -15.66
N GLY A 468 -0.69 10.84 -16.11
CA GLY A 468 -1.96 11.50 -15.84
C GLY A 468 -2.24 11.65 -14.35
N PRO A 469 -3.49 11.41 -13.92
CA PRO A 469 -3.86 11.48 -12.51
C PRO A 469 -3.05 10.55 -11.62
N VAL A 470 -2.58 9.39 -12.11
CA VAL A 470 -1.91 8.38 -11.29
C VAL A 470 -0.57 8.85 -10.72
N ALA A 471 0.02 9.91 -11.30
CA ALA A 471 1.27 10.50 -10.84
C ALA A 471 1.26 10.86 -9.34
N TRP A 472 0.09 11.17 -8.75
CA TRP A 472 -0.05 11.46 -7.32
C TRP A 472 0.54 10.38 -6.41
N ARG A 473 0.64 9.12 -6.86
CA ARG A 473 1.23 8.01 -6.06
C ARG A 473 2.71 8.21 -5.73
N MET A 474 3.40 9.16 -6.36
CA MET A 474 4.79 9.51 -6.03
C MET A 474 4.99 9.87 -4.56
N VAL A 475 4.00 10.47 -3.87
CA VAL A 475 4.11 10.78 -2.44
C VAL A 475 4.07 9.56 -1.52
N LEU A 476 3.62 8.40 -2.00
CA LEU A 476 3.42 7.21 -1.17
C LEU A 476 4.73 6.52 -0.75
N VAL A 477 5.88 7.00 -1.24
CA VAL A 477 7.21 6.50 -0.82
C VAL A 477 7.61 6.94 0.59
N ILE A 478 6.90 7.94 1.15
CA ILE A 478 7.15 8.45 2.50
C ILE A 478 6.48 7.51 3.52
N PRO A 479 7.22 6.98 4.52
CA PRO A 479 6.61 6.22 5.62
C PRO A 479 5.99 7.17 6.67
N VAL A 480 4.96 7.94 6.26
CA VAL A 480 4.33 9.01 7.07
C VAL A 480 3.94 8.51 8.46
N ALA A 481 3.29 7.34 8.55
CA ALA A 481 2.84 6.77 9.82
C ALA A 481 4.00 6.54 10.80
N VAL A 482 5.15 6.02 10.32
CA VAL A 482 6.34 5.83 11.15
C VAL A 482 6.92 7.18 11.59
N LEU A 483 6.96 8.18 10.69
CA LEU A 483 7.43 9.52 11.02
C LEU A 483 6.54 10.24 12.04
N VAL A 484 5.22 10.04 11.97
CA VAL A 484 4.27 10.48 13.02
C VAL A 484 4.58 9.77 14.33
N GLY A 485 4.78 8.45 14.29
CA GLY A 485 5.21 7.68 15.45
C GLY A 485 6.50 8.21 16.07
N MET A 486 7.46 8.70 15.28
CA MET A 486 8.72 9.23 15.80
C MET A 486 8.53 10.40 16.77
N LEU A 487 7.42 11.16 16.68
CA LEU A 487 7.15 12.32 17.54
C LEU A 487 7.16 11.97 19.04
N VAL A 488 6.79 10.74 19.42
CA VAL A 488 6.80 10.31 20.84
C VAL A 488 8.18 9.96 21.39
N THR A 489 9.21 10.00 20.53
CA THR A 489 10.61 9.85 20.94
C THR A 489 11.28 11.18 21.27
N ALA A 490 10.59 12.31 21.05
CA ALA A 490 11.10 13.64 21.40
C ALA A 490 11.49 13.70 22.89
N ARG A 491 12.68 14.23 23.16
CA ARG A 491 13.17 14.44 24.52
C ARG A 491 12.78 15.84 24.96
N LEU A 492 12.13 15.94 26.12
CA LEU A 492 11.99 17.21 26.82
C LEU A 492 13.37 17.62 27.37
N PRO A 493 13.75 18.91 27.33
CA PRO A 493 15.06 19.39 27.74
C PRO A 493 15.34 19.01 29.20
N SER A 494 16.44 18.29 29.44
CA SER A 494 16.82 17.73 30.74
C SER A 494 17.59 18.70 31.64
N SER A 495 17.98 19.87 31.14
CA SER A 495 18.80 20.84 31.88
C SER A 495 18.03 21.61 32.96
N THR A 496 16.70 21.50 33.02
CA THR A 496 15.85 22.22 33.99
C THR A 496 15.13 21.32 34.97
N VAL A 497 15.30 19.99 34.88
CA VAL A 497 14.44 19.04 35.60
C VAL A 497 15.25 18.15 36.53
N SER A 498 15.04 18.31 37.84
CA SER A 498 15.76 17.58 38.89
C SER A 498 15.59 16.05 38.75
N ALA A 499 16.47 15.25 39.36
CA ALA A 499 16.49 13.79 39.23
C ALA A 499 15.13 13.11 39.53
N ARG A 500 14.30 13.71 40.39
CA ARG A 500 12.95 13.26 40.73
C ARG A 500 11.99 13.31 39.52
N TRP A 501 12.19 14.26 38.62
CA TRP A 501 11.37 14.48 37.43
C TRP A 501 11.88 13.77 36.17
N ARG A 502 13.05 13.14 36.20
CA ARG A 502 13.46 12.22 35.11
C ARG A 502 12.50 11.03 35.01
N SER A 503 11.98 10.53 36.14
CA SER A 503 10.91 9.53 36.14
C SER A 503 9.63 10.09 35.49
N LEU A 504 9.27 11.34 35.78
CA LEU A 504 8.13 12.05 35.16
C LEU A 504 8.35 12.35 33.67
N ALA A 505 9.59 12.47 33.19
CA ALA A 505 9.89 12.66 31.77
C ALA A 505 9.66 11.38 30.94
N ASP A 506 9.84 10.19 31.53
CA ASP A 506 9.42 8.93 30.92
C ASP A 506 7.90 8.79 30.91
N TRP A 507 7.21 9.22 31.98
CA TRP A 507 5.75 9.41 31.95
C TRP A 507 5.31 10.46 30.93
N GLY A 508 6.09 11.51 30.71
CA GLY A 508 5.79 12.60 29.77
C GLY A 508 5.72 12.12 28.32
N ALA A 509 6.53 11.13 27.94
CA ALA A 509 6.46 10.53 26.61
C ALA A 509 5.28 9.56 26.45
N ALA A 510 4.94 8.82 27.52
CA ALA A 510 3.71 8.03 27.55
C ALA A 510 2.48 8.94 27.49
N LEU A 511 2.48 10.06 28.21
CA LEU A 511 1.43 11.08 28.16
C LEU A 511 1.34 11.76 26.79
N ALA A 512 2.48 12.07 26.17
CA ALA A 512 2.50 12.60 24.80
C ALA A 512 1.96 11.56 23.80
N ALA A 513 2.33 10.29 23.94
CA ALA A 513 1.77 9.21 23.14
C ALA A 513 0.26 9.06 23.38
N CYS A 514 -0.19 9.09 24.64
CA CYS A 514 -1.60 9.06 24.99
C CYS A 514 -2.35 10.29 24.46
N ALA A 515 -1.74 11.48 24.47
CA ALA A 515 -2.34 12.69 23.92
C ALA A 515 -2.44 12.63 22.39
N VAL A 516 -1.39 12.17 21.71
CA VAL A 516 -1.41 11.94 20.25
C VAL A 516 -2.47 10.90 19.91
N VAL A 517 -2.51 9.77 20.63
CA VAL A 517 -3.52 8.73 20.44
C VAL A 517 -4.91 9.27 20.77
N ALA A 518 -5.09 10.07 21.81
CA ALA A 518 -6.38 10.67 22.16
C ALA A 518 -6.86 11.65 21.10
N VAL A 519 -5.99 12.49 20.54
CA VAL A 519 -6.31 13.37 19.40
C VAL A 519 -6.69 12.53 18.18
N VAL A 520 -5.91 11.49 17.89
CA VAL A 520 -6.20 10.55 16.80
C VAL A 520 -7.57 9.89 17.03
N VAL A 521 -7.87 9.35 18.20
CA VAL A 521 -9.14 8.66 18.47
C VAL A 521 -10.33 9.63 18.48
N ALA A 522 -10.18 10.82 19.07
CA ALA A 522 -11.30 11.75 19.28
C ALA A 522 -11.73 12.53 18.03
N GLN A 523 -10.81 12.76 17.08
CA GLN A 523 -11.08 13.67 15.95
C GLN A 523 -11.01 13.02 14.58
N SER A 524 -10.86 11.70 14.50
CA SER A 524 -10.58 11.02 13.24
C SER A 524 -11.71 10.07 12.80
N THR A 525 -11.53 9.49 11.62
CA THR A 525 -12.47 8.53 11.06
C THR A 525 -11.80 7.14 11.09
N PRO A 526 -12.23 6.25 11.99
CA PRO A 526 -11.70 4.88 12.02
C PRO A 526 -12.03 4.14 10.73
N LEU A 527 -11.19 3.16 10.38
CA LEU A 527 -11.38 2.34 9.19
C LEU A 527 -12.69 1.53 9.19
N TRP A 528 -13.28 1.26 10.36
CA TRP A 528 -14.55 0.55 10.54
C TRP A 528 -15.75 1.50 10.70
N SER A 529 -15.62 2.79 10.36
CA SER A 529 -16.76 3.71 10.39
C SER A 529 -17.77 3.37 9.30
N SER A 530 -19.07 3.48 9.60
CA SER A 530 -20.12 3.39 8.58
C SER A 530 -19.97 4.46 7.49
N ASP A 531 -19.40 5.62 7.84
CA ASP A 531 -19.17 6.74 6.91
C ASP A 531 -18.18 6.39 5.79
N THR A 532 -17.36 5.36 5.99
CA THR A 532 -16.42 4.88 4.97
C THR A 532 -17.02 3.77 4.10
N GLY A 533 -18.30 3.43 4.30
CA GLY A 533 -18.96 2.32 3.60
C GLY A 533 -18.45 0.95 4.04
N THR A 534 -17.86 0.86 5.24
CA THR A 534 -17.33 -0.40 5.79
C THR A 534 -18.18 -0.87 6.97
N ARG A 535 -18.23 -2.19 7.15
CA ARG A 535 -18.85 -2.86 8.30
C ARG A 535 -17.90 -3.93 8.85
N LEU A 536 -18.11 -4.34 10.10
CA LEU A 536 -17.41 -5.49 10.67
C LEU A 536 -18.22 -6.76 10.38
N ALA A 537 -17.63 -7.68 9.61
CA ALA A 537 -18.17 -8.99 9.29
C ALA A 537 -17.03 -9.99 9.06
N PHE A 538 -17.13 -11.17 9.67
CA PHE A 538 -16.09 -12.20 9.61
C PHE A 538 -16.41 -13.26 8.56
N ASN A 539 -15.38 -13.81 7.92
CA ASN A 539 -15.48 -14.94 6.99
C ASN A 539 -16.36 -14.69 5.74
N GLU A 540 -16.53 -13.43 5.35
CA GLU A 540 -17.28 -13.05 4.16
C GLU A 540 -16.34 -12.57 3.04
N TRP A 541 -16.79 -12.69 1.80
CA TRP A 541 -16.18 -11.96 0.71
C TRP A 541 -16.47 -10.46 0.92
N LYS A 542 -15.49 -9.60 0.63
CA LYS A 542 -15.61 -8.15 0.80
C LYS A 542 -16.39 -7.51 -0.34
N LEU A 543 -17.50 -8.15 -0.71
CA LEU A 543 -18.41 -7.76 -1.79
C LEU A 543 -19.73 -7.28 -1.18
N ASP A 544 -20.55 -6.64 -2.01
CA ASP A 544 -21.96 -6.45 -1.71
C ASP A 544 -22.64 -7.84 -1.65
N GLU A 545 -22.93 -8.30 -0.44
CA GLU A 545 -23.53 -9.62 -0.15
C GLU A 545 -24.88 -9.78 -0.85
N ALA A 546 -25.65 -8.70 -0.85
CA ALA A 546 -26.92 -8.61 -1.50
C ALA A 546 -26.75 -8.82 -3.01
N ALA A 547 -25.82 -8.11 -3.65
CA ALA A 547 -25.54 -8.29 -5.07
C ALA A 547 -24.99 -9.69 -5.39
N LEU A 548 -24.23 -10.29 -4.48
CA LEU A 548 -23.70 -11.65 -4.61
C LEU A 548 -24.80 -12.72 -4.60
N GLU A 549 -25.80 -12.60 -3.73
CA GLU A 549 -26.97 -13.47 -3.74
C GLU A 549 -27.74 -13.37 -5.07
N ASP A 550 -27.97 -12.15 -5.55
CA ASP A 550 -28.66 -11.91 -6.83
C ASP A 550 -27.89 -12.52 -8.01
N VAL A 551 -26.55 -12.37 -8.05
CA VAL A 551 -25.70 -12.98 -9.08
C VAL A 551 -25.75 -14.51 -9.00
N ARG A 552 -25.68 -15.09 -7.80
CA ARG A 552 -25.79 -16.55 -7.61
C ARG A 552 -27.15 -17.10 -8.03
N ALA A 553 -28.21 -16.30 -7.95
CA ALA A 553 -29.55 -16.72 -8.40
C ALA A 553 -29.65 -16.82 -9.93
N VAL A 554 -28.93 -15.98 -10.68
CA VAL A 554 -28.99 -15.95 -12.16
C VAL A 554 -27.87 -16.73 -12.85
N LEU A 555 -26.75 -16.99 -12.17
CA LEU A 555 -25.61 -17.74 -12.74
C LEU A 555 -25.99 -19.14 -13.27
N PRO A 556 -26.88 -19.93 -12.63
CA PRO A 556 -27.29 -21.23 -13.13
C PRO A 556 -28.18 -21.19 -14.39
N LEU A 557 -28.66 -20.01 -14.80
CA LEU A 557 -29.55 -19.87 -15.95
C LEU A 557 -28.81 -20.21 -17.24
N THR A 558 -29.42 -21.08 -18.04
CA THR A 558 -28.92 -21.40 -19.38
C THR A 558 -29.30 -20.27 -20.31
N THR A 559 -28.33 -19.41 -20.65
CA THR A 559 -28.52 -18.30 -21.59
C THR A 559 -27.57 -18.45 -22.78
N PRO A 560 -27.96 -17.98 -23.98
CA PRO A 560 -27.06 -17.92 -25.12
C PRO A 560 -25.76 -17.15 -24.83
N PRO A 561 -24.72 -17.28 -25.66
CA PRO A 561 -23.52 -16.46 -25.55
C PRO A 561 -23.86 -14.97 -25.74
N GLY A 562 -23.43 -14.12 -24.81
CA GLY A 562 -23.73 -12.70 -24.84
C GLY A 562 -23.36 -12.00 -23.54
N VAL A 563 -23.61 -10.69 -23.47
CA VAL A 563 -23.35 -9.87 -22.28
C VAL A 563 -24.60 -9.75 -21.41
N TRP A 564 -24.40 -9.55 -20.12
CA TRP A 564 -25.48 -9.46 -19.15
C TRP A 564 -25.66 -8.04 -18.66
N LEU A 565 -26.88 -7.51 -18.79
CA LEU A 565 -27.27 -6.26 -18.14
C LEU A 565 -27.85 -6.60 -16.78
N LEU A 566 -27.18 -6.19 -15.71
CA LEU A 566 -27.68 -6.29 -14.33
C LEU A 566 -27.60 -4.90 -13.69
N PRO A 567 -28.15 -4.67 -12.48
CA PRO A 567 -27.86 -3.44 -11.76
C PRO A 567 -26.36 -3.31 -11.42
N PRO A 568 -25.86 -2.08 -11.15
CA PRO A 568 -24.42 -1.80 -11.12
C PRO A 568 -23.61 -2.66 -10.15
N SER A 569 -24.09 -2.87 -8.92
CA SER A 569 -23.40 -3.69 -7.92
C SER A 569 -23.36 -5.17 -8.33
N GLN A 570 -24.42 -5.69 -8.94
CA GLN A 570 -24.49 -7.05 -9.47
C GLN A 570 -23.53 -7.25 -10.66
N MET A 571 -23.43 -6.28 -11.58
CA MET A 571 -22.44 -6.37 -12.66
C MET A 571 -21.00 -6.36 -12.13
N ALA A 572 -20.71 -5.55 -11.11
CA ALA A 572 -19.42 -5.53 -10.44
C ALA A 572 -19.10 -6.90 -9.80
N VAL A 573 -20.05 -7.48 -9.06
CA VAL A 573 -19.89 -8.80 -8.44
C VAL A 573 -19.78 -9.92 -9.48
N LEU A 574 -20.54 -9.87 -10.57
CA LEU A 574 -20.44 -10.82 -11.68
C LEU A 574 -18.99 -10.86 -12.23
N ALA A 575 -18.41 -9.69 -12.53
CA ALA A 575 -17.04 -9.59 -13.05
C ALA A 575 -15.98 -10.13 -12.06
N MET A 576 -16.25 -10.12 -10.77
CA MET A 576 -15.34 -10.66 -9.75
C MET A 576 -15.53 -12.15 -9.51
N THR A 577 -16.68 -12.72 -9.87
CA THR A 577 -17.04 -14.11 -9.53
C THR A 577 -16.86 -15.09 -10.68
N THR A 578 -16.94 -14.62 -11.93
CA THR A 578 -16.68 -15.44 -13.11
C THR A 578 -16.17 -14.62 -14.28
N THR A 579 -15.47 -15.25 -15.22
CA THR A 579 -15.08 -14.69 -16.53
C THR A 579 -15.83 -15.29 -17.70
N GLU A 580 -16.77 -16.22 -17.44
CA GLU A 580 -17.60 -16.82 -18.49
C GLU A 580 -18.67 -15.86 -18.99
N ARG A 581 -19.12 -14.94 -18.14
CA ARG A 581 -20.17 -13.96 -18.43
C ARG A 581 -19.64 -12.55 -18.17
N ALA A 582 -19.82 -11.66 -19.14
CA ALA A 582 -19.41 -10.26 -19.02
C ALA A 582 -20.62 -9.35 -18.78
N GLY A 583 -20.48 -8.39 -17.87
CA GLY A 583 -21.49 -7.36 -17.65
C GLY A 583 -21.45 -6.26 -18.71
N VAL A 584 -22.57 -5.57 -18.91
CA VAL A 584 -22.63 -4.40 -19.81
C VAL A 584 -21.76 -3.24 -19.27
N VAL A 585 -21.86 -2.91 -17.98
CA VAL A 585 -20.99 -1.90 -17.34
C VAL A 585 -20.66 -2.31 -15.90
N PRO A 586 -19.71 -3.25 -15.68
CA PRO A 586 -19.31 -3.61 -14.32
C PRO A 586 -18.64 -2.46 -13.55
N ARG A 587 -18.03 -1.51 -14.28
CA ARG A 587 -17.38 -0.34 -13.71
C ARG A 587 -17.51 0.87 -14.62
N ALA A 588 -18.39 1.81 -14.27
CA ALA A 588 -18.67 3.00 -15.10
C ALA A 588 -17.42 3.85 -15.40
N VAL A 589 -16.51 4.02 -14.43
CA VAL A 589 -15.27 4.80 -14.60
C VAL A 589 -14.37 4.24 -15.71
N TYR A 590 -14.45 2.95 -16.00
CA TYR A 590 -13.63 2.32 -17.04
C TYR A 590 -14.24 2.46 -18.43
N LEU A 591 -15.54 2.77 -18.54
CA LEU A 591 -16.22 2.90 -19.82
C LEU A 591 -15.60 3.99 -20.70
N ALA A 592 -15.09 5.07 -20.09
CA ALA A 592 -14.40 6.15 -20.79
C ALA A 592 -13.07 5.73 -21.45
N ASN A 593 -12.46 4.63 -21.00
CA ASN A 593 -11.21 4.10 -21.56
C ASN A 593 -11.43 2.84 -22.42
N LEU A 594 -12.68 2.40 -22.58
CA LEU A 594 -13.00 1.18 -23.30
C LEU A 594 -12.69 1.37 -24.79
N LYS A 595 -11.83 0.50 -25.33
CA LYS A 595 -11.50 0.50 -26.76
C LYS A 595 -12.52 -0.34 -27.53
N ALA A 596 -13.71 0.23 -27.73
CA ALA A 596 -14.81 -0.35 -28.49
C ALA A 596 -15.37 0.66 -29.49
N PRO A 597 -16.14 0.24 -30.51
CA PRO A 597 -16.83 1.18 -31.40
C PRO A 597 -17.70 2.18 -30.61
N ASP A 598 -17.73 3.45 -31.03
CA ASP A 598 -18.44 4.52 -30.32
C ASP A 598 -19.93 4.19 -30.09
N VAL A 599 -20.56 3.51 -31.05
CA VAL A 599 -21.95 3.04 -30.94
C VAL A 599 -22.09 2.05 -29.77
N ALA A 600 -21.17 1.11 -29.62
CA ALA A 600 -21.20 0.14 -28.51
C ALA A 600 -20.96 0.82 -27.15
N ILE A 601 -20.10 1.84 -27.10
CA ILE A 601 -19.89 2.64 -25.89
C ILE A 601 -21.18 3.42 -25.53
N SER A 602 -21.80 4.05 -26.52
CA SER A 602 -23.07 4.78 -26.35
C SER A 602 -24.19 3.84 -25.87
N ASP A 603 -24.34 2.67 -26.48
CA ASP A 603 -25.34 1.66 -26.10
C ASP A 603 -25.11 1.17 -24.66
N ARG A 604 -23.84 0.99 -24.23
CA ARG A 604 -23.50 0.67 -22.84
C ARG A 604 -23.92 1.79 -21.88
N TYR A 605 -23.74 3.07 -22.25
CA TYR A 605 -24.24 4.21 -21.45
C TYR A 605 -25.77 4.23 -21.37
N VAL A 606 -26.47 3.96 -22.47
CA VAL A 606 -27.94 3.86 -22.53
C VAL A 606 -28.44 2.81 -21.53
N LEU A 607 -27.90 1.59 -21.59
CA LEU A 607 -28.31 0.51 -20.70
C LEU A 607 -27.90 0.77 -19.24
N TYR A 608 -26.73 1.37 -19.01
CA TYR A 608 -26.32 1.78 -17.66
C TYR A 608 -27.24 2.84 -17.06
N ARG A 609 -27.71 3.80 -17.87
CA ARG A 609 -28.70 4.81 -17.45
C ARG A 609 -30.03 4.17 -17.05
N LEU A 610 -30.50 3.17 -17.79
CA LEU A 610 -31.70 2.39 -17.43
C LEU A 610 -31.57 1.78 -16.03
N VAL A 611 -30.50 1.02 -15.76
CA VAL A 611 -30.33 0.31 -14.48
C VAL A 611 -29.90 1.21 -13.31
N THR A 612 -29.63 2.49 -13.58
CA THR A 612 -29.40 3.53 -12.56
C THR A 612 -30.59 4.47 -12.37
N GLY A 613 -31.75 4.14 -12.95
CA GLY A 613 -33.02 4.86 -12.74
C GLY A 613 -33.22 6.12 -13.59
N HIS A 614 -32.39 6.34 -14.61
CA HIS A 614 -32.51 7.49 -15.50
C HIS A 614 -33.46 7.22 -16.68
N ASP A 615 -34.05 8.28 -17.22
CA ASP A 615 -34.93 8.20 -18.37
C ASP A 615 -34.22 7.83 -19.67
N VAL A 616 -34.72 6.77 -20.29
CA VAL A 616 -34.30 6.26 -21.60
C VAL A 616 -35.53 5.75 -22.32
N ALA A 617 -35.69 6.10 -23.61
CA ALA A 617 -36.83 5.64 -24.40
C ALA A 617 -36.77 4.11 -24.64
N PRO A 618 -37.89 3.37 -24.54
CA PRO A 618 -37.94 1.92 -24.76
C PRO A 618 -37.35 1.47 -26.10
N VAL A 619 -37.57 2.24 -27.18
CA VAL A 619 -36.97 1.96 -28.49
C VAL A 619 -35.45 2.02 -28.48
N THR A 620 -34.86 2.98 -27.75
CA THR A 620 -33.42 3.11 -27.60
C THR A 620 -32.85 1.97 -26.76
N ILE A 621 -33.57 1.55 -25.72
CA ILE A 621 -33.21 0.38 -24.89
C ILE A 621 -33.16 -0.86 -25.77
N ARG A 622 -34.22 -1.14 -26.54
CA ARG A 622 -34.29 -2.31 -27.42
C ARG A 622 -33.14 -2.35 -28.42
N LEU A 623 -32.87 -1.24 -29.12
CA LEU A 623 -31.75 -1.15 -30.06
C LEU A 623 -30.40 -1.42 -29.40
N ALA A 624 -30.20 -0.93 -28.17
CA ALA A 624 -28.97 -1.15 -27.42
C ALA A 624 -28.84 -2.61 -26.94
N LEU A 625 -29.93 -3.25 -26.51
CA LEU A 625 -29.97 -4.67 -26.14
C LEU A 625 -29.57 -5.55 -27.34
N ASP A 626 -30.17 -5.29 -28.51
CA ASP A 626 -29.93 -6.05 -29.73
C ASP A 626 -28.47 -5.90 -30.22
N ARG A 627 -27.97 -4.66 -30.31
CA ARG A 627 -26.62 -4.36 -30.82
C ARG A 627 -25.50 -4.86 -29.92
N LEU A 628 -25.70 -4.87 -28.61
CA LEU A 628 -24.74 -5.43 -27.65
C LEU A 628 -24.92 -6.94 -27.45
N SER A 629 -25.94 -7.55 -28.07
CA SER A 629 -26.27 -8.97 -27.89
C SER A 629 -26.46 -9.32 -26.41
N VAL A 630 -27.31 -8.55 -25.74
CA VAL A 630 -27.65 -8.77 -24.33
C VAL A 630 -28.56 -9.99 -24.20
N THR A 631 -28.10 -11.04 -23.53
CA THR A 631 -28.84 -12.31 -23.40
C THR A 631 -29.55 -12.46 -22.05
N LEU A 632 -29.18 -11.63 -21.08
CA LEU A 632 -29.86 -11.52 -19.80
C LEU A 632 -29.95 -10.04 -19.46
N ALA A 633 -31.17 -9.54 -19.27
CA ALA A 633 -31.41 -8.15 -18.88
C ALA A 633 -32.23 -8.08 -17.61
N CYS A 634 -31.64 -7.56 -16.54
CA CYS A 634 -32.23 -7.45 -15.22
C CYS A 634 -32.18 -6.00 -14.73
N VAL A 635 -33.25 -5.59 -14.05
CA VAL A 635 -33.33 -4.33 -13.29
C VAL A 635 -33.67 -4.63 -11.83
N ALA A 636 -33.38 -3.69 -10.94
CA ALA A 636 -33.74 -3.83 -9.52
C ALA A 636 -35.25 -3.95 -9.37
N ALA A 637 -35.74 -4.90 -8.57
CA ALA A 637 -37.17 -5.10 -8.35
C ALA A 637 -37.84 -3.90 -7.67
N SER A 638 -37.07 -3.13 -6.89
CA SER A 638 -37.51 -1.87 -6.28
C SER A 638 -37.72 -0.74 -7.30
N ASP A 639 -37.09 -0.82 -8.48
CA ASP A 639 -37.25 0.18 -9.54
C ASP A 639 -38.36 -0.22 -10.51
N SER A 640 -39.61 0.04 -10.08
CA SER A 640 -40.78 -0.26 -10.90
C SER A 640 -40.77 0.45 -12.25
N ARG A 641 -40.08 1.59 -12.36
CA ARG A 641 -40.00 2.38 -13.59
C ARG A 641 -39.07 1.70 -14.59
N ALA A 642 -37.84 1.39 -14.18
CA ALA A 642 -36.90 0.64 -15.02
C ALA A 642 -37.50 -0.71 -15.44
N GLY A 643 -38.25 -1.37 -14.55
CA GLY A 643 -38.99 -2.60 -14.86
C GLY A 643 -40.03 -2.43 -15.97
N ARG A 644 -40.82 -1.35 -15.95
CA ARG A 644 -41.79 -1.05 -17.02
C ARG A 644 -41.10 -0.75 -18.35
N LEU A 645 -40.07 0.11 -18.34
CA LEU A 645 -39.33 0.48 -19.53
C LEU A 645 -38.64 -0.72 -20.18
N LEU A 646 -38.04 -1.61 -19.37
CA LEU A 646 -37.42 -2.82 -19.88
C LEU A 646 -38.46 -3.80 -20.44
N ALA A 647 -39.57 -4.04 -19.72
CA ALA A 647 -40.66 -4.91 -20.19
C ALA A 647 -41.26 -4.42 -21.53
N GLU A 648 -41.42 -3.11 -21.69
CA GLU A 648 -41.87 -2.49 -22.95
C GLU A 648 -40.84 -2.66 -24.06
N ALA A 649 -39.55 -2.49 -23.76
CA ALA A 649 -38.47 -2.65 -24.74
C ALA A 649 -38.35 -4.10 -25.26
N VAL A 650 -38.50 -5.10 -24.38
CA VAL A 650 -38.40 -6.53 -24.76
C VAL A 650 -39.74 -7.14 -25.18
N GLY A 651 -40.86 -6.45 -24.95
CA GLY A 651 -42.20 -6.92 -25.33
C GLY A 651 -42.71 -8.13 -24.54
N SER A 652 -42.15 -8.42 -23.37
CA SER A 652 -42.52 -9.56 -22.51
C SER A 652 -42.46 -9.20 -21.02
N PRO A 653 -43.26 -9.87 -20.16
CA PRO A 653 -43.19 -9.66 -18.72
C PRO A 653 -41.85 -10.13 -18.16
N LEU A 654 -41.32 -9.39 -17.17
CA LEU A 654 -40.08 -9.74 -16.48
C LEU A 654 -40.33 -10.73 -15.35
N GLU A 655 -39.51 -11.78 -15.30
CA GLU A 655 -39.52 -12.81 -14.26
C GLU A 655 -38.69 -12.38 -13.04
N PRO A 656 -39.10 -12.75 -11.80
CA PRO A 656 -38.36 -12.42 -10.60
C PRO A 656 -37.18 -13.37 -10.39
N TYR A 657 -35.98 -12.81 -10.15
CA TYR A 657 -34.79 -13.55 -9.74
C TYR A 657 -34.09 -12.80 -8.61
N GLY A 658 -34.10 -13.38 -7.40
CA GLY A 658 -33.62 -12.68 -6.21
C GLY A 658 -34.37 -11.35 -6.02
N ARG A 659 -33.63 -10.25 -5.94
CA ARG A 659 -34.19 -8.88 -5.83
C ARG A 659 -34.20 -8.15 -7.18
N MET A 660 -34.15 -8.89 -8.28
CA MET A 660 -34.17 -8.38 -9.64
C MET A 660 -35.40 -8.87 -10.40
N ARG A 661 -35.74 -8.14 -11.47
CA ARG A 661 -36.72 -8.56 -12.48
C ARG A 661 -35.98 -8.66 -13.82
N CYS A 662 -36.03 -9.84 -14.44
CA CYS A 662 -35.19 -10.19 -15.57
C CYS A 662 -35.99 -10.63 -16.79
N HIS A 663 -35.41 -10.38 -17.95
CA HIS A 663 -35.73 -11.01 -19.22
C HIS A 663 -34.57 -11.91 -19.64
N VAL A 664 -34.90 -13.15 -20.00
CA VAL A 664 -33.96 -14.14 -20.54
C VAL A 664 -34.21 -14.23 -22.05
N GLY A 665 -33.21 -13.85 -22.85
CA GLY A 665 -33.30 -13.74 -24.30
C GLY A 665 -32.98 -15.02 -25.06
#